data_AF-A0A1G2V618-F1
#
_entry.id   AF-A0A1G2V618-F1
#
_cell.length_a   1.000
_cell.length_b   1.000
_cell.length_c   1.000
_cell.angle_alpha   90.00
_cell.angle_beta   90.00
_cell.angle_gamma   90.00
#
_symmetry.space_group_name_H-M   'P 1'
#
loop_
_entity.id
_entity.type
_entity.pdbx_description
1 polymer ?
#
loop_
_entity_poly.entity_id
_entity_poly.type
_entity_poly.pdbx_seq_one_letter_code
_entity_poly.pdbx_strand_id
1 'polypeptide(L)'
;MRNRLLLFSVLIISLAFPYLSNAESSSSKFVWYSYDPNSGATTYELEMEDGGIYYVPFGVAKDFYIEGDGFNIDGDLYFLNPETGQRELVEYSYDDIFGTPRVSWEKEGIYEVDIYDFGEPQLEYSPFIRKFLAGLFHSIISTAYAQTEDRDEYPKFIETISFTILEERECCSSVAFIPGLEASRLYKEGVLFENQLWTPNNSNDVNALKLSSTTGESLDSGIYTRDVIDEAYMVNIYKTFLVRMNEMVLNGDIQEFEALPYDWRMDVKDVATNPIALKNGTYAMIARIEQMASSSLTKKVTLIAHSNGGLVAKELINELERQGKANLIDQVVMVATPQLGTPAAIMEMLHGMDPYLLNFPSKEDTRELAENMKSAYTLLPSRAYFDALEALGPVRPVIEFDENTLVTQAFRNIYDNSISNYDILRKFLRGGYGGRTEPSPNDTQNPNVLKESFLTNAETRHLTLDQWIPPTEINVIEVVGWGLDTIRGIRYSVMTKKVCNENQSVCQNMNFIDPQPLITLEGDVTVVGISADHLGGERYYVEVNEHNKGLTVNRSHKNILEIDPLQTLISTLIRHGATTTLPEFIRTTVPLEPDANKRLRAEVHSPVTIHLYEGTLHTGPIPNPDTDSDLKLYEEQIPNSYYWQIGEGQYVGSTGTSTTIELKGLNLGTFTLAIHEVVADEATNTVLYEDIPVTASTIAKVTIEEDTTPVLKLDIDGDGTADTEIDHTTGISDENLIKILKGIILALDLPEKKKKRLIKILERVEKILETENKCDNKKKDKNKKKCYANNDKKLDKSFERLVVVIERFKAKGTLSESDANELLEVIETIKQEVVK
;
A
#
# COMPACT_ATOMS: atom_id res chain seq x y z
N MET A 1 29.95 82.65 -21.09
CA MET A 1 30.06 83.72 -20.07
C MET A 1 30.59 83.13 -18.77
N ARG A 2 31.71 83.71 -18.29
CA ARG A 2 32.36 83.68 -16.95
C ARG A 2 32.15 82.47 -16.03
N ASN A 3 33.16 81.62 -15.80
CA ASN A 3 34.26 81.75 -14.81
C ASN A 3 33.80 82.07 -13.37
N ARG A 4 34.06 81.17 -12.41
CA ARG A 4 35.18 81.30 -11.44
C ARG A 4 35.31 80.10 -10.48
N LEU A 5 36.52 79.55 -10.43
CA LEU A 5 37.14 78.87 -9.28
C LEU A 5 37.20 79.80 -8.06
N LEU A 6 37.09 79.26 -6.84
CA LEU A 6 38.02 79.49 -5.72
C LEU A 6 37.73 78.58 -4.52
N LEU A 7 38.79 77.91 -4.04
CA LEU A 7 38.88 77.16 -2.78
C LEU A 7 38.58 78.06 -1.56
N PHE A 8 38.11 77.49 -0.45
CA PHE A 8 38.69 77.66 0.89
C PHE A 8 38.17 76.60 1.87
N SER A 9 39.01 76.30 2.85
CA SER A 9 39.05 75.14 3.73
C SER A 9 38.37 75.37 5.10
N VAL A 10 38.18 74.28 5.85
CA VAL A 10 38.22 74.13 7.33
C VAL A 10 36.88 74.01 8.11
N LEU A 11 36.89 72.96 8.97
CA LEU A 11 36.13 72.64 10.19
C LEU A 11 34.63 72.32 10.09
N ILE A 12 34.33 71.04 10.31
CA ILE A 12 33.04 70.56 10.82
C ILE A 12 33.24 70.28 12.31
N ILE A 13 32.57 71.07 13.16
CA ILE A 13 32.32 70.75 14.57
C ILE A 13 30.91 70.14 14.61
N SER A 14 30.85 68.88 15.02
CA SER A 14 29.61 68.16 15.31
C SER A 14 29.05 68.62 16.67
N LEU A 15 27.78 69.02 16.68
CA LEU A 15 27.01 69.37 17.87
C LEU A 15 26.20 68.15 18.31
N ALA A 16 26.37 67.79 19.58
CA ALA A 16 25.68 66.71 20.27
C ALA A 16 24.17 66.98 20.44
N PHE A 17 23.38 65.91 20.33
CA PHE A 17 22.10 65.75 21.01
C PHE A 17 22.10 64.40 21.73
N PRO A 18 21.56 64.31 22.96
CA PRO A 18 21.69 63.14 23.83
C PRO A 18 20.67 62.07 23.42
N TYR A 19 21.16 60.84 23.22
CA TYR A 19 20.30 59.66 23.25
C TYR A 19 20.04 59.31 24.72
N LEU A 20 18.78 59.40 25.12
CA LEU A 20 18.22 58.60 26.21
C LEU A 20 18.15 57.16 25.67
N SER A 21 19.04 56.27 26.11
CA SER A 21 18.81 54.83 25.98
C SER A 21 17.82 54.40 27.07
N ASN A 22 16.73 53.77 26.64
CA ASN A 22 15.96 52.92 27.54
C ASN A 22 16.85 51.75 27.93
N ALA A 23 16.93 51.47 29.22
CA ALA A 23 17.49 50.22 29.73
C ALA A 23 16.55 49.07 29.38
N GLU A 24 16.87 48.35 28.31
CA GLU A 24 16.55 46.92 28.21
C GLU A 24 17.66 46.19 28.97
N SER A 25 17.32 45.23 29.83
CA SER A 25 18.34 44.42 30.49
C SER A 25 19.02 43.54 29.45
N SER A 26 20.23 43.87 29.02
CA SER A 26 21.05 42.96 28.21
C SER A 26 21.51 41.82 29.10
N SER A 27 20.96 40.62 28.87
CA SER A 27 21.55 39.38 29.40
C SER A 27 22.91 39.15 28.73
N SER A 28 23.89 38.64 29.48
CA SER A 28 25.19 38.32 28.90
C SER A 28 25.06 37.23 27.82
N LYS A 29 25.94 37.28 26.81
CA LYS A 29 25.93 36.38 25.66
C LYS A 29 27.33 35.88 25.33
N PHE A 30 27.43 34.64 24.88
CA PHE A 30 28.61 34.10 24.24
C PHE A 30 28.49 34.27 22.73
N VAL A 31 29.36 35.06 22.10
CA VAL A 31 29.28 35.35 20.67
C VAL A 31 30.35 34.57 19.93
N TRP A 32 29.93 33.70 19.00
CA TRP A 32 30.80 32.86 18.19
C TRP A 32 30.79 33.34 16.73
N TYR A 33 31.93 33.78 16.20
CA TYR A 33 31.96 34.60 14.99
C TYR A 33 33.20 34.42 14.13
N SER A 34 33.12 34.83 12.86
CA SER A 34 34.28 34.92 11.95
C SER A 34 34.19 36.18 11.11
N TYR A 35 35.34 36.75 10.71
CA TYR A 35 35.40 37.93 9.85
C TYR A 35 36.34 37.71 8.65
N ASP A 36 36.15 38.48 7.57
CA ASP A 36 37.07 38.51 6.45
C ASP A 36 38.22 39.49 6.77
N PRO A 37 39.48 39.02 6.88
CA PRO A 37 40.60 39.87 7.24
C PRO A 37 40.93 40.95 6.20
N ASN A 38 40.42 40.84 4.96
CA ASN A 38 40.66 41.84 3.92
C ASN A 38 39.65 42.99 3.96
N SER A 39 38.39 42.71 4.33
CA SER A 39 37.32 43.71 4.36
C SER A 39 36.98 44.18 5.78
N GLY A 40 37.36 43.43 6.81
CA GLY A 40 36.99 43.67 8.20
C GLY A 40 35.51 43.41 8.49
N ALA A 41 34.77 42.80 7.56
CA ALA A 41 33.35 42.49 7.73
C ALA A 41 33.17 41.13 8.41
N THR A 42 32.25 41.06 9.37
CA THR A 42 31.79 39.78 9.94
C THR A 42 31.13 38.94 8.85
N THR A 43 31.58 37.71 8.69
CA THR A 43 31.07 36.74 7.71
C THR A 43 30.10 35.73 8.34
N TYR A 44 30.14 35.58 9.66
CA TYR A 44 29.27 34.72 10.45
C TYR A 44 29.29 35.19 11.90
N GLU A 45 28.14 35.18 12.57
CA GLU A 45 27.98 35.57 13.97
C GLU A 45 26.82 34.77 14.57
N LEU A 46 27.03 34.19 15.75
CA LEU A 46 26.02 33.46 16.50
C LEU A 46 26.10 33.87 17.96
N GLU A 47 25.01 34.47 18.46
CA GLU A 47 24.87 34.89 19.85
C GLU A 47 24.19 33.78 20.66
N MET A 48 24.87 33.30 21.70
CA MET A 48 24.38 32.24 22.58
C MET A 48 24.03 32.80 23.95
N GLU A 49 22.77 32.61 24.36
CA GLU A 49 22.15 33.14 25.58
C GLU A 49 21.77 32.00 26.54
N ASP A 50 21.57 32.35 27.80
CA ASP A 50 21.15 31.40 28.84
C ASP A 50 19.82 30.69 28.48
N GLY A 51 19.79 29.37 28.66
CA GLY A 51 18.70 28.47 28.27
C GLY A 51 18.55 28.19 26.77
N GLY A 52 19.41 28.76 25.91
CA GLY A 52 19.32 28.62 24.46
C GLY A 52 19.70 27.23 23.93
N ILE A 53 19.21 26.88 22.75
CA ILE A 53 19.58 25.66 22.00
C ILE A 53 20.11 26.10 20.63
N TYR A 54 21.31 25.67 20.28
CA TYR A 54 22.02 26.12 19.08
C TYR A 54 22.56 24.95 18.28
N TYR A 55 22.36 25.00 16.96
CA TYR A 55 22.91 24.06 16.00
C TYR A 55 24.17 24.66 15.38
N VAL A 56 25.29 23.95 15.49
CA VAL A 56 26.60 24.45 15.06
C VAL A 56 27.39 23.36 14.31
N PRO A 57 28.16 23.72 13.28
CA PRO A 57 28.94 22.73 12.55
C PRO A 57 30.10 22.26 13.42
N PHE A 58 30.20 20.94 13.63
CA PHE A 58 31.27 20.38 14.47
C PHE A 58 32.63 20.40 13.77
N GLY A 59 33.70 20.50 14.56
CA GLY A 59 35.09 20.56 14.07
C GLY A 59 35.47 21.86 13.35
N VAL A 60 34.57 22.83 13.26
CA VAL A 60 34.87 24.17 12.71
C VAL A 60 35.24 25.09 13.86
N ALA A 61 36.47 25.62 13.86
CA ALA A 61 36.89 26.61 14.85
C ALA A 61 36.56 28.03 14.37
N LYS A 62 35.88 28.82 15.20
CA LYS A 62 35.69 30.27 15.00
C LYS A 62 36.11 31.06 16.23
N ASP A 63 36.35 32.35 16.04
CA ASP A 63 36.69 33.27 17.12
C ASP A 63 35.46 33.44 18.04
N PHE A 64 35.67 33.77 19.32
CA PHE A 64 34.57 34.11 20.21
C PHE A 64 34.90 35.27 21.13
N TYR A 65 33.86 35.93 21.66
CA TYR A 65 33.94 36.90 22.74
C TYR A 65 32.69 36.84 23.61
N ILE A 66 32.76 37.42 24.81
CA ILE A 66 31.59 37.58 25.69
C ILE A 66 31.06 38.99 25.58
N GLU A 67 29.76 39.12 25.35
CA GLU A 67 29.05 40.39 25.43
C GLU A 67 28.26 40.44 26.74
N GLY A 68 28.31 41.56 27.47
CA GLY A 68 27.60 41.70 28.73
C GLY A 68 27.80 43.08 29.36
N ASP A 69 27.26 43.25 30.58
CA ASP A 69 27.40 44.48 31.36
C ASP A 69 28.72 44.49 32.14
N GLY A 70 29.70 45.32 31.71
CA GLY A 70 31.05 45.37 32.30
C GLY A 70 32.07 46.09 31.41
N PHE A 71 33.24 46.45 31.94
CA PHE A 71 34.26 47.21 31.17
C PHE A 71 35.21 46.30 30.40
N ASN A 72 35.60 45.18 31.00
CA ASN A 72 36.44 44.17 30.39
C ASN A 72 35.93 42.80 30.83
N ILE A 73 35.10 42.19 29.98
CA ILE A 73 34.38 40.95 30.29
C ILE A 73 35.03 39.79 29.55
N ASP A 74 35.36 38.74 30.29
CA ASP A 74 35.85 37.48 29.76
C ASP A 74 35.10 36.32 30.41
N GLY A 75 35.16 35.14 29.78
CA GLY A 75 34.53 33.94 30.33
C GLY A 75 35.31 32.65 30.12
N ASP A 76 35.01 31.69 31.00
CA ASP A 76 35.53 30.33 30.95
C ASP A 76 34.40 29.40 30.46
N LEU A 77 34.61 28.73 29.32
CA LEU A 77 33.64 27.82 28.72
C LEU A 77 33.85 26.39 29.23
N TYR A 78 32.76 25.75 29.66
CA TYR A 78 32.72 24.38 30.17
C TYR A 78 31.70 23.53 29.42
N PHE A 79 31.97 22.24 29.33
CA PHE A 79 31.02 21.20 28.93
C PHE A 79 30.52 20.47 30.18
N LEU A 80 29.21 20.29 30.30
CA LEU A 80 28.61 19.56 31.40
C LEU A 80 28.47 18.08 31.03
N ASN A 81 29.26 17.23 31.70
CA ASN A 81 29.24 15.79 31.46
C ASN A 81 27.91 15.18 31.95
N PRO A 82 27.06 14.62 31.08
CA PRO A 82 25.71 14.19 31.44
C PRO A 82 25.68 12.95 32.35
N GLU A 83 26.73 12.13 32.35
CA GLU A 83 26.81 10.91 33.16
C GLU A 83 27.23 11.20 34.61
N THR A 84 28.12 12.20 34.78
CA THR A 84 28.75 12.51 36.07
C THR A 84 28.28 13.81 36.69
N GLY A 85 27.65 14.70 35.90
CA GLY A 85 27.30 16.07 36.29
C GLY A 85 28.52 16.98 36.51
N GLN A 86 29.72 16.55 36.12
CA GLN A 86 30.94 17.35 36.28
C GLN A 86 31.16 18.30 35.10
N ARG A 87 31.70 19.48 35.40
CA ARG A 87 32.10 20.49 34.40
C ARG A 87 33.51 20.17 33.89
N GLU A 88 33.65 20.01 32.59
CA GLU A 88 34.91 19.83 31.87
C GLU A 88 35.25 21.15 31.17
N LEU A 89 36.40 21.76 31.48
CA LEU A 89 36.81 23.00 30.81
C LEU A 89 37.08 22.76 29.32
N VAL A 90 36.54 23.64 28.48
CA VAL A 90 36.67 23.62 27.02
C VAL A 90 37.69 24.66 26.55
N GLU A 91 37.48 25.94 26.89
CA GLU A 91 38.34 27.04 26.43
C GLU A 91 38.25 28.26 27.35
N TYR A 92 39.28 29.13 27.33
CA TYR A 92 39.31 30.41 28.05
C TYR A 92 39.21 31.60 27.09
N SER A 93 38.55 32.69 27.53
CA SER A 93 38.43 33.95 26.75
C SER A 93 39.67 34.88 26.82
N TYR A 94 40.70 34.55 27.61
CA TYR A 94 41.82 35.48 27.83
C TYR A 94 42.61 35.81 26.56
N ASP A 95 42.81 37.11 26.34
CA ASP A 95 43.63 37.71 25.29
C ASP A 95 45.12 37.35 25.53
N ASP A 96 45.55 36.16 25.12
CA ASP A 96 46.97 35.80 25.11
C ASP A 96 47.66 36.53 23.94
N ILE A 97 48.95 36.80 24.09
CA ILE A 97 49.80 37.64 23.23
C ILE A 97 50.00 37.03 21.81
N PHE A 98 49.18 36.04 21.44
CA PHE A 98 49.28 35.16 20.28
C PHE A 98 47.99 35.04 19.43
N GLY A 99 46.86 35.66 19.77
CA GLY A 99 45.66 35.75 18.91
C GLY A 99 44.32 35.69 19.66
N THR A 100 43.21 35.99 18.96
CA THR A 100 41.84 35.86 19.52
C THR A 100 41.53 34.40 19.85
N PRO A 101 40.89 34.11 21.01
CA PRO A 101 40.55 32.75 21.40
C PRO A 101 39.52 32.15 20.41
N ARG A 102 39.65 30.85 20.15
CA ARG A 102 38.82 30.13 19.18
C ARG A 102 38.24 28.88 19.80
N VAL A 103 36.96 28.63 19.52
CA VAL A 103 36.29 27.40 19.93
C VAL A 103 35.79 26.64 18.71
N SER A 104 36.00 25.33 18.71
CA SER A 104 35.28 24.36 17.87
C SER A 104 34.41 23.46 18.75
N TRP A 105 33.23 23.13 18.24
CA TRP A 105 32.30 22.24 18.92
C TRP A 105 32.57 20.80 18.48
N GLU A 106 32.70 19.88 19.44
CA GLU A 106 33.16 18.50 19.18
C GLU A 106 32.14 17.43 19.63
N LYS A 107 31.14 17.80 20.42
CA LYS A 107 30.15 16.88 20.98
C LYS A 107 28.86 17.62 21.36
N GLU A 108 27.73 16.93 21.23
CA GLU A 108 26.43 17.46 21.66
C GLU A 108 26.35 17.50 23.19
N GLY A 109 25.62 18.48 23.73
CA GLY A 109 25.30 18.55 25.15
C GLY A 109 25.17 19.97 25.69
N ILE A 110 25.13 20.08 27.02
CA ILE A 110 24.99 21.35 27.72
C ILE A 110 26.38 21.94 27.94
N TYR A 111 26.53 23.21 27.59
CA TYR A 111 27.70 24.02 27.83
C TYR A 111 27.34 25.14 28.80
N GLU A 112 28.32 25.56 29.61
CA GLU A 112 28.18 26.64 30.57
C GLU A 112 29.35 27.60 30.43
N VAL A 113 29.07 28.90 30.49
CA VAL A 113 30.11 29.94 30.47
C VAL A 113 30.04 30.71 31.78
N ASP A 114 31.12 30.67 32.56
CA ASP A 114 31.29 31.54 33.72
C ASP A 114 31.83 32.88 33.26
N ILE A 115 31.13 33.96 33.57
CA ILE A 115 31.44 35.31 33.08
C ILE A 115 32.02 36.16 34.21
N TYR A 116 33.11 36.86 33.91
CA TYR A 116 33.86 37.67 34.85
C TYR A 116 34.10 39.08 34.31
N ASP A 117 33.93 40.09 35.15
CA ASP A 117 34.40 41.46 34.89
C ASP A 117 35.79 41.64 35.50
N PHE A 118 36.70 42.30 34.77
CA PHE A 118 38.08 42.56 35.18
C PHE A 118 38.32 44.04 35.58
N GLY A 119 37.30 44.88 35.46
CA GLY A 119 37.36 46.29 35.87
C GLY A 119 38.17 47.18 34.91
N GLU A 120 38.09 48.50 35.13
CA GLU A 120 38.81 49.49 34.33
C GLU A 120 40.32 49.47 34.61
N PRO A 121 41.19 49.53 33.58
CA PRO A 121 42.63 49.63 33.77
C PRO A 121 43.00 50.96 34.47
N GLN A 122 43.51 50.87 35.70
CA GLN A 122 43.98 52.03 36.45
C GLN A 122 45.42 52.40 36.03
N LEU A 123 45.62 53.67 35.63
CA LEU A 123 46.94 54.21 35.27
C LEU A 123 47.73 54.59 36.54
N GLU A 124 48.70 53.76 36.92
CA GLU A 124 49.61 54.09 38.03
C GLU A 124 50.88 54.81 37.52
N TYR A 125 51.04 56.09 37.87
CA TYR A 125 52.24 56.87 37.54
C TYR A 125 53.25 56.87 38.70
N SER A 126 54.32 56.06 38.59
CA SER A 126 55.44 56.07 39.56
C SER A 126 56.22 57.40 39.54
N PRO A 127 56.40 58.12 40.68
CA PRO A 127 57.07 59.43 40.70
C PRO A 127 58.61 59.41 40.58
N PHE A 128 59.28 58.25 40.61
CA PHE A 128 60.74 58.22 40.86
C PHE A 128 61.64 58.10 39.62
N ILE A 129 61.11 57.75 38.44
CA ILE A 129 61.93 57.55 37.20
C ILE A 129 61.72 58.68 36.19
N ARG A 130 61.78 59.95 36.65
CA ARG A 130 61.69 61.11 35.73
C ARG A 130 62.84 62.11 35.76
N LYS A 131 63.95 61.84 36.49
CA LYS A 131 65.10 62.78 36.48
C LYS A 131 66.48 62.22 36.17
N PHE A 132 66.67 60.91 36.01
CA PHE A 132 68.02 60.37 35.71
C PHE A 132 68.16 59.74 34.32
N LEU A 133 67.08 59.24 33.69
CA LEU A 133 67.19 58.47 32.43
C LEU A 133 66.82 59.23 31.14
N ALA A 134 66.37 60.49 31.22
CA ALA A 134 66.04 61.28 30.02
C ALA A 134 67.27 61.74 29.20
N GLY A 135 68.49 61.34 29.59
CA GLY A 135 69.73 61.82 28.97
C GLY A 135 70.64 60.78 28.30
N LEU A 136 70.40 59.46 28.43
CA LEU A 136 71.48 58.49 28.13
C LEU A 136 71.14 57.20 27.36
N PHE A 137 69.88 56.84 27.09
CA PHE A 137 69.58 55.64 26.29
C PHE A 137 68.44 55.83 25.27
N HIS A 138 68.75 55.55 24.02
CA HIS A 138 67.83 55.35 22.89
C HIS A 138 67.35 53.88 22.93
N SER A 139 66.12 53.62 22.48
CA SER A 139 65.44 52.31 22.29
C SER A 139 64.63 51.74 23.48
N ILE A 140 63.35 51.47 23.16
CA ILE A 140 62.45 50.41 23.64
C ILE A 140 62.54 50.09 25.13
N ILE A 141 61.63 50.68 25.90
CA ILE A 141 61.08 50.02 27.10
C ILE A 141 59.57 50.04 26.93
N SER A 142 59.04 48.87 26.62
CA SER A 142 57.63 48.51 26.76
C SER A 142 57.13 48.96 28.13
N THR A 143 56.02 49.68 28.15
CA THR A 143 55.21 49.86 29.36
C THR A 143 54.86 48.48 29.88
N ALA A 144 55.56 48.05 30.93
CA ALA A 144 55.12 46.93 31.74
C ALA A 144 53.92 47.41 32.55
N TYR A 145 52.74 46.84 32.29
CA TYR A 145 51.60 46.96 33.17
C TYR A 145 51.93 46.18 34.44
N ALA A 146 52.19 46.88 35.54
CA ALA A 146 52.24 46.26 36.86
C ALA A 146 50.83 46.40 37.47
N GLN A 147 50.17 45.27 37.74
CA GLN A 147 48.94 45.22 38.53
C GLN A 147 49.27 45.64 39.97
N THR A 148 48.57 46.65 40.51
CA THR A 148 48.68 47.02 41.94
C THR A 148 47.33 47.16 42.65
N GLU A 149 47.38 46.73 43.92
CA GLU A 149 46.62 47.03 45.15
C GLU A 149 45.15 46.60 45.40
N ASP A 150 44.23 46.47 44.43
CA ASP A 150 42.87 45.93 44.71
C ASP A 150 42.69 44.47 44.22
N ARG A 151 43.50 43.56 44.75
CA ARG A 151 43.45 42.12 44.42
C ARG A 151 42.19 41.38 44.89
N ASP A 152 41.39 41.98 45.77
CA ASP A 152 40.28 41.30 46.43
C ASP A 152 38.92 41.55 45.75
N GLU A 153 38.83 42.42 44.74
CA GLU A 153 37.56 42.75 44.06
C GLU A 153 37.45 42.23 42.61
N TYR A 154 38.58 41.97 41.93
CA TYR A 154 38.59 41.52 40.52
C TYR A 154 39.53 40.32 40.30
N PRO A 155 39.19 39.34 39.44
CA PRO A 155 37.98 39.28 38.61
C PRO A 155 36.71 39.07 39.43
N LYS A 156 35.66 39.81 39.09
CA LYS A 156 34.34 39.72 39.72
C LYS A 156 33.47 38.79 38.90
N PHE A 157 33.09 37.65 39.46
CA PHE A 157 32.10 36.76 38.86
C PHE A 157 30.76 37.50 38.71
N ILE A 158 30.19 37.45 37.51
CA ILE A 158 28.92 38.08 37.16
C ILE A 158 27.80 37.05 37.22
N GLU A 159 27.87 36.06 36.33
CA GLU A 159 26.87 34.98 36.20
C GLU A 159 27.44 33.79 35.43
N THR A 160 26.69 32.69 35.44
CA THR A 160 26.93 31.56 34.54
C THR A 160 25.76 31.50 33.57
N ILE A 161 26.03 31.50 32.27
CA ILE A 161 25.01 31.20 31.25
C ILE A 161 25.14 29.74 30.81
N SER A 162 24.03 29.05 30.61
CA SER A 162 23.97 27.65 30.21
C SER A 162 23.20 27.50 28.89
N PHE A 163 23.76 26.81 27.90
CA PHE A 163 23.10 26.59 26.62
C PHE A 163 23.39 25.20 26.07
N THR A 164 22.52 24.70 25.19
CA THR A 164 22.66 23.38 24.57
C THR A 164 23.23 23.51 23.16
N ILE A 165 24.27 22.75 22.88
CA ILE A 165 24.87 22.63 21.55
C ILE A 165 24.48 21.30 20.92
N LEU A 166 23.96 21.38 19.69
CA LEU A 166 23.66 20.24 18.84
C LEU A 166 24.48 20.36 17.54
N GLU A 167 24.82 19.24 16.92
CA GLU A 167 25.51 19.26 15.63
C GLU A 167 24.57 19.84 14.56
N GLU A 168 25.04 20.88 13.84
CA GLU A 168 24.43 21.31 12.59
C GLU A 168 24.63 20.19 11.58
N ARG A 169 23.63 19.31 11.49
CA ARG A 169 23.58 18.36 10.39
C ARG A 169 23.20 19.15 9.15
N GLU A 170 23.98 19.00 8.07
CA GLU A 170 23.47 19.28 6.72
C GLU A 170 22.31 18.32 6.48
N CYS A 171 21.13 18.71 6.96
CA CYS A 171 19.88 18.04 6.74
C CYS A 171 18.89 19.07 6.18
N CYS A 172 18.02 18.72 5.25
CA CYS A 172 17.83 17.38 4.68
C CYS A 172 17.85 17.40 3.15
N SER A 173 18.15 16.25 2.56
CA SER A 173 18.11 16.05 1.12
C SER A 173 16.71 16.35 0.58
N SER A 174 16.61 16.97 -0.61
CA SER A 174 15.33 17.08 -1.31
C SER A 174 14.75 15.69 -1.57
N VAL A 175 13.43 15.56 -1.66
CA VAL A 175 12.76 14.26 -1.73
C VAL A 175 12.10 14.06 -3.08
N ALA A 176 12.44 12.97 -3.76
CA ALA A 176 11.73 12.53 -4.96
C ALA A 176 10.90 11.27 -4.68
N PHE A 177 9.64 11.27 -5.08
CA PHE A 177 8.72 10.16 -4.91
C PHE A 177 8.42 9.43 -6.23
N ILE A 178 8.62 8.11 -6.26
CA ILE A 178 8.33 7.24 -7.41
C ILE A 178 7.11 6.36 -7.08
N PRO A 179 5.97 6.56 -7.74
CA PRO A 179 4.71 5.88 -7.42
C PRO A 179 4.70 4.40 -7.85
N GLY A 180 3.73 3.65 -7.35
CA GLY A 180 3.50 2.24 -7.72
C GLY A 180 2.97 2.02 -9.14
N LEU A 181 2.79 0.75 -9.49
CA LEU A 181 2.12 0.36 -10.74
C LEU A 181 0.71 0.95 -10.73
N GLU A 182 0.25 1.47 -11.87
CA GLU A 182 -1.05 2.13 -12.02
C GLU A 182 -1.23 3.41 -11.18
N ALA A 183 -0.24 3.87 -10.42
CA ALA A 183 -0.43 4.97 -9.48
C ALA A 183 -0.08 6.36 -10.07
N SER A 184 0.07 6.43 -11.39
CA SER A 184 0.16 7.69 -12.16
C SER A 184 -1.04 7.81 -13.10
N ARG A 185 -1.64 9.00 -13.18
CA ARG A 185 -2.73 9.25 -14.11
C ARG A 185 -2.22 9.30 -15.55
N LEU A 186 -3.00 8.74 -16.47
CA LEU A 186 -2.73 8.75 -17.91
C LEU A 186 -3.81 9.55 -18.62
N TYR A 187 -3.37 10.39 -19.55
CA TYR A 187 -4.20 11.36 -20.24
C TYR A 187 -4.00 11.30 -21.74
N LYS A 188 -4.96 11.84 -22.46
CA LYS A 188 -4.88 12.06 -23.90
C LYS A 188 -5.57 13.37 -24.26
N GLU A 189 -5.00 14.13 -25.20
CA GLU A 189 -5.69 15.30 -25.74
C GLU A 189 -6.92 14.88 -26.54
N GLY A 190 -8.08 15.40 -26.17
CA GLY A 190 -9.30 15.30 -26.97
C GLY A 190 -9.52 16.54 -27.82
N VAL A 191 -10.58 16.53 -28.64
CA VAL A 191 -10.89 17.62 -29.59
C VAL A 191 -11.31 18.91 -28.87
N LEU A 192 -12.00 18.78 -27.73
CA LEU A 192 -12.51 19.92 -26.94
C LEU A 192 -11.97 19.94 -25.51
N PHE A 193 -11.81 18.76 -24.90
CA PHE A 193 -11.33 18.58 -23.55
C PHE A 193 -10.28 17.47 -23.53
N GLU A 194 -9.34 17.56 -22.59
CA GLU A 194 -8.42 16.46 -22.27
C GLU A 194 -9.23 15.29 -21.68
N ASN A 195 -8.92 14.07 -22.10
CA ASN A 195 -9.51 12.87 -21.52
C ASN A 195 -8.53 12.25 -20.53
N GLN A 196 -8.99 11.97 -19.31
CA GLN A 196 -8.27 11.16 -18.34
C GLN A 196 -8.60 9.70 -18.62
N LEU A 197 -7.65 8.97 -19.18
CA LEU A 197 -7.80 7.53 -19.46
C LEU A 197 -7.63 6.70 -18.19
N TRP A 198 -6.83 7.20 -17.26
CA TRP A 198 -6.57 6.56 -15.98
C TRP A 198 -6.54 7.60 -14.86
N THR A 199 -7.40 7.51 -13.85
CA THR A 199 -8.38 6.45 -13.53
C THR A 199 -9.58 6.48 -14.51
N PRO A 200 -10.06 5.32 -15.00
CA PRO A 200 -11.03 5.26 -16.10
C PRO A 200 -12.42 5.70 -15.63
N ASN A 201 -13.24 6.21 -16.54
CA ASN A 201 -14.66 6.46 -16.24
C ASN A 201 -15.57 5.36 -16.80
N ASN A 202 -15.11 4.67 -17.85
CA ASN A 202 -15.83 3.57 -18.51
C ASN A 202 -14.84 2.71 -19.32
N SER A 203 -15.34 1.62 -19.90
CA SER A 203 -14.52 0.69 -20.71
C SER A 203 -13.81 1.33 -21.90
N ASN A 204 -14.30 2.45 -22.45
CA ASN A 204 -13.63 3.08 -23.59
C ASN A 204 -12.27 3.68 -23.20
N ASP A 205 -12.13 4.16 -21.96
CA ASP A 205 -10.87 4.72 -21.46
C ASP A 205 -9.81 3.60 -21.37
N VAL A 206 -10.17 2.43 -20.85
CA VAL A 206 -9.28 1.25 -20.80
C VAL A 206 -8.96 0.75 -22.21
N ASN A 207 -9.94 0.73 -23.11
CA ASN A 207 -9.71 0.38 -24.52
C ASN A 207 -8.72 1.32 -25.23
N ALA A 208 -8.64 2.59 -24.83
CA ALA A 208 -7.64 3.52 -25.35
C ALA A 208 -6.23 3.24 -24.80
N LEU A 209 -6.09 2.51 -23.69
CA LEU A 209 -4.81 2.15 -23.09
C LEU A 209 -4.13 0.93 -23.74
N LYS A 210 -4.70 0.34 -24.79
CA LYS A 210 -4.18 -0.87 -25.44
C LYS A 210 -2.73 -0.73 -25.91
N LEU A 211 -2.03 -1.86 -25.82
CA LEU A 211 -0.61 -1.99 -26.13
C LEU A 211 -0.42 -2.97 -27.29
N SER A 212 0.69 -2.83 -28.01
CA SER A 212 1.07 -3.71 -29.10
C SER A 212 1.35 -5.11 -28.57
N SER A 213 0.67 -6.11 -29.13
CA SER A 213 0.88 -7.52 -28.76
C SER A 213 2.23 -8.09 -29.16
N THR A 214 3.01 -7.36 -29.96
CA THR A 214 4.37 -7.78 -30.35
C THR A 214 5.45 -7.04 -29.59
N THR A 215 5.25 -5.74 -29.36
CA THR A 215 6.30 -4.86 -28.83
C THR A 215 6.03 -4.37 -27.41
N GLY A 216 4.78 -4.41 -26.93
CA GLY A 216 4.37 -3.86 -25.63
C GLY A 216 4.34 -2.33 -25.59
N GLU A 217 4.59 -1.67 -26.72
CA GLU A 217 4.49 -0.22 -26.86
C GLU A 217 3.03 0.23 -26.94
N SER A 218 2.75 1.46 -26.51
CA SER A 218 1.39 2.00 -26.63
C SER A 218 0.93 2.06 -28.09
N LEU A 219 -0.30 1.62 -28.34
CA LEU A 219 -0.92 1.78 -29.68
C LEU A 219 -1.30 3.23 -29.95
N ASP A 220 -1.36 4.06 -28.92
CA ASP A 220 -1.64 5.48 -29.00
C ASP A 220 -0.47 6.29 -28.44
N SER A 221 0.35 6.83 -29.34
CA SER A 221 1.50 7.66 -28.97
C SER A 221 1.13 9.04 -28.42
N GLY A 222 -0.17 9.39 -28.39
CA GLY A 222 -0.67 10.64 -27.81
C GLY A 222 -0.92 10.56 -26.30
N ILE A 223 -0.68 9.41 -25.68
CA ILE A 223 -0.86 9.22 -24.23
C ILE A 223 0.34 9.81 -23.48
N TYR A 224 0.06 10.53 -22.41
CA TYR A 224 1.06 11.12 -21.52
C TYR A 224 0.63 11.04 -20.05
N THR A 225 1.57 11.30 -19.15
CA THR A 225 1.32 11.43 -17.72
C THR A 225 1.52 12.88 -17.25
N ARG A 226 1.09 13.19 -16.03
CA ARG A 226 1.25 14.51 -15.41
C ARG A 226 1.40 14.45 -13.90
N ASP A 227 0.66 13.56 -13.26
CA ASP A 227 0.53 13.52 -11.81
C ASP A 227 0.31 12.09 -11.31
N VAL A 228 0.63 11.90 -10.04
CA VAL A 228 0.34 10.66 -9.30
C VAL A 228 -1.07 10.70 -8.74
N ILE A 229 -1.63 9.53 -8.43
CA ILE A 229 -2.99 9.43 -7.88
C ILE A 229 -2.93 9.79 -6.39
N ASP A 230 -3.51 10.94 -6.04
CA ASP A 230 -3.80 11.32 -4.66
C ASP A 230 -5.03 10.57 -4.14
N GLU A 231 -6.15 10.62 -4.88
CA GLU A 231 -7.43 9.98 -4.58
C GLU A 231 -8.08 9.43 -5.85
N ALA A 232 -8.79 8.31 -5.71
CA ALA A 232 -9.59 7.71 -6.77
C ALA A 232 -10.84 7.07 -6.18
N TYR A 233 -12.00 7.30 -6.79
CA TYR A 233 -13.30 6.76 -6.35
C TYR A 233 -13.56 6.95 -4.83
N MET A 234 -13.24 8.13 -4.30
CA MET A 234 -13.37 8.49 -2.87
C MET A 234 -12.44 7.70 -1.92
N VAL A 235 -11.43 7.02 -2.46
CA VAL A 235 -10.39 6.32 -1.70
C VAL A 235 -9.07 7.07 -1.87
N ASN A 236 -8.46 7.47 -0.76
CA ASN A 236 -7.11 8.04 -0.78
C ASN A 236 -6.09 6.97 -1.15
N ILE A 237 -5.18 7.31 -2.06
CA ILE A 237 -4.05 6.49 -2.50
C ILE A 237 -2.74 7.06 -1.96
N TYR A 238 -2.43 8.33 -2.30
CA TYR A 238 -1.26 9.07 -1.78
C TYR A 238 -1.61 10.43 -1.18
N LYS A 239 -2.89 10.77 -1.06
CA LYS A 239 -3.36 12.11 -0.66
C LYS A 239 -2.67 12.65 0.59
N THR A 240 -2.70 11.93 1.71
CA THR A 240 -2.14 12.45 2.97
C THR A 240 -0.61 12.40 2.95
N PHE A 241 -0.03 11.40 2.28
CA PHE A 241 1.42 11.33 2.08
C PHE A 241 1.96 12.55 1.30
N LEU A 242 1.32 12.91 0.18
CA LEU A 242 1.70 14.09 -0.61
C LEU A 242 1.56 15.38 0.19
N VAL A 243 0.50 15.50 1.00
CA VAL A 243 0.34 16.65 1.91
C VAL A 243 1.50 16.70 2.90
N ARG A 244 1.82 15.59 3.57
CA ARG A 244 2.92 15.50 4.52
C ARG A 244 4.27 15.90 3.91
N MET A 245 4.58 15.45 2.70
CA MET A 245 5.83 15.82 2.02
C MET A 245 5.88 17.33 1.69
N ASN A 246 4.75 17.91 1.27
CA ASN A 246 4.67 19.36 1.05
C ASN A 246 4.79 20.16 2.36
N GLU A 247 4.23 19.66 3.46
CA GLU A 247 4.41 20.27 4.78
C GLU A 247 5.87 20.28 5.22
N MET A 248 6.64 19.23 4.93
CA MET A 248 8.09 19.21 5.20
C MET A 248 8.84 20.29 4.40
N VAL A 249 8.43 20.57 3.15
CA VAL A 249 8.97 21.70 2.39
C VAL A 249 8.61 23.04 3.05
N LEU A 250 7.34 23.23 3.41
CA LEU A 250 6.85 24.46 4.01
C LEU A 250 7.49 24.76 5.37
N ASN A 251 7.81 23.72 6.14
CA ASN A 251 8.48 23.82 7.43
C ASN A 251 10.00 24.00 7.30
N GLY A 252 10.55 23.91 6.08
CA GLY A 252 11.99 23.99 5.84
C GLY A 252 12.77 22.73 6.23
N ASP A 253 12.09 21.59 6.46
CA ASP A 253 12.76 20.31 6.72
C ASP A 253 13.53 19.83 5.49
N ILE A 254 12.95 20.01 4.30
CA ILE A 254 13.55 19.68 3.00
C ILE A 254 13.39 20.87 2.05
N GLN A 255 14.34 21.03 1.13
CA GLN A 255 14.32 22.15 0.19
C GLN A 255 13.24 22.02 -0.90
N GLU A 256 13.02 20.81 -1.40
CA GLU A 256 12.12 20.51 -2.51
C GLU A 256 11.53 19.11 -2.35
N PHE A 257 10.27 18.94 -2.73
CA PHE A 257 9.59 17.66 -2.89
C PHE A 257 9.01 17.56 -4.30
N GLU A 258 9.15 16.41 -4.94
CA GLU A 258 8.52 16.15 -6.22
C GLU A 258 8.10 14.68 -6.39
N ALA A 259 6.90 14.47 -6.91
CA ALA A 259 6.48 13.17 -7.43
C ALA A 259 6.89 13.00 -8.90
N LEU A 260 7.40 11.82 -9.25
CA LEU A 260 7.88 11.47 -10.59
C LEU A 260 6.92 10.48 -11.27
N PRO A 261 5.78 10.96 -11.81
CA PRO A 261 4.78 10.10 -12.45
C PRO A 261 5.29 9.51 -13.77
N TYR A 262 4.88 8.29 -14.10
CA TYR A 262 5.33 7.60 -15.31
C TYR A 262 4.22 6.78 -15.96
N ASP A 263 4.43 6.40 -17.22
CA ASP A 263 3.57 5.43 -17.88
C ASP A 263 3.87 4.03 -17.35
N TRP A 264 3.08 3.61 -16.37
CA TRP A 264 3.21 2.35 -15.65
C TRP A 264 3.00 1.11 -16.53
N ARG A 265 2.57 1.26 -17.78
CA ARG A 265 2.44 0.16 -18.74
C ARG A 265 3.78 -0.28 -19.34
N MET A 266 4.79 0.58 -19.26
CA MET A 266 6.09 0.40 -19.92
C MET A 266 7.08 -0.43 -19.07
N ASP A 267 8.18 -0.90 -19.67
CA ASP A 267 9.27 -1.60 -18.95
C ASP A 267 9.91 -0.65 -17.92
N VAL A 268 10.21 -1.18 -16.72
CA VAL A 268 10.74 -0.40 -15.59
C VAL A 268 12.08 0.29 -15.90
N LYS A 269 12.93 -0.32 -16.72
CA LYS A 269 14.18 0.28 -17.20
C LYS A 269 13.92 1.36 -18.23
N ASP A 270 12.98 1.13 -19.15
CA ASP A 270 12.63 2.14 -20.16
C ASP A 270 12.11 3.41 -19.49
N VAL A 271 11.26 3.27 -18.45
CA VAL A 271 10.76 4.40 -17.65
C VAL A 271 11.88 5.14 -16.94
N ALA A 272 12.80 4.41 -16.29
CA ALA A 272 13.88 5.03 -15.51
C ALA A 272 14.91 5.77 -16.39
N THR A 273 15.08 5.35 -17.65
CA THR A 273 16.22 5.78 -18.50
C THR A 273 15.82 6.63 -19.70
N ASN A 274 14.58 6.54 -20.19
CA ASN A 274 14.11 7.29 -21.36
C ASN A 274 13.27 8.51 -20.97
N PRO A 275 13.09 9.48 -21.89
CA PRO A 275 12.16 10.58 -21.68
C PRO A 275 10.71 10.09 -21.56
N ILE A 276 10.02 10.56 -20.52
CA ILE A 276 8.61 10.31 -20.23
C ILE A 276 7.76 11.41 -20.86
N ALA A 277 6.71 11.02 -21.58
CA ALA A 277 5.78 11.96 -22.22
C ALA A 277 4.94 12.72 -21.19
N LEU A 278 4.94 14.05 -21.32
CA LEU A 278 4.05 14.97 -20.63
C LEU A 278 3.14 15.65 -21.66
N LYS A 279 2.10 16.35 -21.18
CA LYS A 279 1.23 17.15 -22.07
C LYS A 279 2.01 18.07 -23.00
N ASN A 280 3.00 18.76 -22.42
CA ASN A 280 3.82 19.75 -23.10
C ASN A 280 5.29 19.32 -23.07
N GLY A 281 5.64 18.32 -23.90
CA GLY A 281 7.01 17.84 -24.07
C GLY A 281 7.30 16.56 -23.30
N THR A 282 8.52 16.42 -22.79
CA THR A 282 8.98 15.22 -22.10
C THR A 282 9.88 15.61 -20.94
N TYR A 283 9.98 14.76 -19.92
CA TYR A 283 11.01 14.90 -18.88
C TYR A 283 11.78 13.58 -18.70
N ALA A 284 12.99 13.64 -18.14
CA ALA A 284 13.77 12.46 -17.82
C ALA A 284 14.05 12.44 -16.32
N MET A 285 13.83 11.29 -15.66
CA MET A 285 14.01 11.15 -14.20
C MET A 285 15.41 11.57 -13.76
N ILE A 286 16.45 11.11 -14.46
CA ILE A 286 17.86 11.43 -14.16
C ILE A 286 18.11 12.95 -14.15
N ALA A 287 17.64 13.66 -15.18
CA ALA A 287 17.83 15.11 -15.27
C ALA A 287 17.09 15.84 -14.14
N ARG A 288 15.95 15.30 -13.68
CA ARG A 288 15.23 15.87 -12.55
C ARG A 288 15.94 15.62 -11.22
N ILE A 289 16.50 14.42 -11.01
CA ILE A 289 17.35 14.14 -9.85
C ILE A 289 18.56 15.07 -9.80
N GLU A 290 19.26 15.30 -10.92
CA GLU A 290 20.38 16.26 -10.99
C GLU A 290 19.95 17.68 -10.61
N GLN A 291 18.78 18.11 -11.08
CA GLN A 291 18.25 19.43 -10.77
C GLN A 291 17.93 19.55 -9.28
N MET A 292 17.18 18.60 -8.71
CA MET A 292 16.81 18.58 -7.30
C MET A 292 18.04 18.49 -6.40
N ALA A 293 19.04 17.66 -6.78
CA ALA A 293 20.30 17.59 -6.06
C ALA A 293 21.03 18.95 -6.07
N SER A 294 21.02 19.68 -7.19
CA SER A 294 21.70 20.97 -7.27
C SER A 294 21.12 22.04 -6.32
N SER A 295 19.80 22.05 -6.12
CA SER A 295 19.09 22.95 -5.21
C SER A 295 19.11 22.46 -3.76
N SER A 296 19.18 21.15 -3.54
CA SER A 296 19.21 20.51 -2.22
C SER A 296 20.33 21.04 -1.32
N LEU A 297 20.07 21.07 -0.01
CA LEU A 297 21.02 21.48 1.04
C LEU A 297 22.24 20.54 1.05
N THR A 298 21.99 19.23 1.01
CA THR A 298 23.01 18.17 1.05
C THR A 298 23.70 17.92 -0.30
N LYS A 299 23.24 18.60 -1.35
CA LYS A 299 23.56 18.28 -2.76
C LYS A 299 23.16 16.86 -3.20
N LYS A 300 22.24 16.24 -2.47
CA LYS A 300 21.68 14.91 -2.76
C LYS A 300 20.16 14.90 -2.72
N VAL A 301 19.57 13.78 -3.14
CA VAL A 301 18.13 13.50 -3.15
C VAL A 301 17.84 12.21 -2.39
N THR A 302 16.83 12.24 -1.51
CA THR A 302 16.21 11.05 -0.93
C THR A 302 15.14 10.52 -1.87
N LEU A 303 15.20 9.24 -2.23
CA LEU A 303 14.17 8.57 -3.01
C LEU A 303 13.17 7.88 -2.08
N ILE A 304 11.88 8.10 -2.30
CA ILE A 304 10.81 7.30 -1.69
C ILE A 304 10.11 6.59 -2.84
N ALA A 305 9.98 5.28 -2.75
CA ALA A 305 9.41 4.48 -3.81
C ALA A 305 8.37 3.52 -3.26
N HIS A 306 7.24 3.38 -3.95
CA HIS A 306 6.17 2.47 -3.55
C HIS A 306 5.97 1.35 -4.59
N SER A 307 5.76 0.11 -4.15
CA SER A 307 5.40 -1.01 -5.03
C SER A 307 6.37 -1.13 -6.23
N ASN A 308 5.86 -1.23 -7.46
CA ASN A 308 6.67 -1.24 -8.69
C ASN A 308 7.62 -0.03 -8.83
N GLY A 309 7.30 1.10 -8.19
CA GLY A 309 8.19 2.26 -8.13
C GLY A 309 9.54 1.94 -7.50
N GLY A 310 9.63 0.94 -6.61
CA GLY A 310 10.90 0.47 -6.07
C GLY A 310 11.77 -0.21 -7.13
N LEU A 311 11.19 -0.97 -8.05
CA LEU A 311 11.92 -1.57 -9.18
C LEU A 311 12.40 -0.49 -10.15
N VAL A 312 11.58 0.55 -10.40
CA VAL A 312 11.98 1.74 -11.16
C VAL A 312 13.12 2.50 -10.47
N ALA A 313 13.08 2.64 -9.14
CA ALA A 313 14.13 3.28 -8.36
C ALA A 313 15.48 2.54 -8.49
N LYS A 314 15.47 1.20 -8.45
CA LYS A 314 16.67 0.38 -8.69
C LYS A 314 17.27 0.62 -10.07
N GLU A 315 16.45 0.61 -11.13
CA GLU A 315 16.93 0.91 -12.50
C GLU A 315 17.45 2.35 -12.63
N LEU A 316 16.80 3.31 -11.98
CA LEU A 316 17.26 4.71 -11.95
C LEU A 316 18.62 4.83 -11.27
N ILE A 317 18.82 4.18 -10.11
CA ILE A 317 20.09 4.17 -9.39
C ILE A 317 21.18 3.48 -10.22
N ASN A 318 20.89 2.33 -10.85
CA ASN A 318 21.83 1.65 -11.74
C ASN A 318 22.30 2.57 -12.89
N GLU A 319 21.39 3.33 -13.47
CA GLU A 319 21.73 4.25 -14.54
C GLU A 319 22.51 5.48 -14.04
N LEU A 320 22.19 6.00 -12.86
CA LEU A 320 22.98 7.05 -12.20
C LEU A 320 24.40 6.56 -11.89
N GLU A 321 24.56 5.34 -11.35
CA GLU A 321 25.86 4.72 -11.09
C GLU A 321 26.66 4.56 -12.38
N ARG A 322 26.03 4.05 -13.45
CA ARG A 322 26.65 3.92 -14.78
C ARG A 322 27.15 5.27 -15.32
N GLN A 323 26.49 6.37 -14.96
CA GLN A 323 26.89 7.74 -15.31
C GLN A 323 27.89 8.38 -14.33
N GLY A 324 28.29 7.69 -13.27
CA GLY A 324 29.16 8.22 -12.22
C GLY A 324 28.48 9.24 -11.30
N LYS A 325 27.16 9.12 -11.13
CA LYS A 325 26.28 10.06 -10.43
C LYS A 325 25.49 9.42 -9.28
N ALA A 326 25.84 8.21 -8.86
CA ALA A 326 25.17 7.54 -7.73
C ALA A 326 25.25 8.38 -6.44
N ASN A 327 26.31 9.17 -6.28
CA ASN A 327 26.52 10.08 -5.16
C ASN A 327 25.49 11.21 -5.06
N LEU A 328 24.62 11.40 -6.07
CA LEU A 328 23.48 12.32 -5.99
C LEU A 328 22.32 11.77 -5.17
N ILE A 329 22.33 10.48 -4.85
CA ILE A 329 21.32 9.85 -4.01
C ILE A 329 21.85 9.76 -2.58
N ASP A 330 21.01 10.16 -1.62
CA ASP A 330 21.30 10.09 -0.20
C ASP A 330 20.87 8.74 0.38
N GLN A 331 19.58 8.45 0.23
CA GLN A 331 18.96 7.21 0.69
C GLN A 331 17.78 6.86 -0.20
N VAL A 332 17.35 5.60 -0.16
CA VAL A 332 16.13 5.11 -0.79
C VAL A 332 15.26 4.34 0.21
N VAL A 333 14.01 4.77 0.35
CA VAL A 333 12.98 4.10 1.15
C VAL A 333 12.05 3.35 0.21
N MET A 334 12.10 2.02 0.24
CA MET A 334 11.32 1.13 -0.62
C MET A 334 10.12 0.56 0.14
N VAL A 335 8.93 1.09 -0.15
CA VAL A 335 7.69 0.72 0.54
C VAL A 335 6.92 -0.31 -0.27
N ALA A 336 6.69 -1.49 0.33
CA ALA A 336 5.93 -2.59 -0.24
C ALA A 336 6.42 -3.01 -1.65
N THR A 337 7.73 -2.93 -1.92
CA THR A 337 8.25 -3.25 -3.25
C THR A 337 8.25 -4.76 -3.48
N PRO A 338 7.65 -5.28 -4.57
CA PRO A 338 7.75 -6.70 -4.93
C PRO A 338 9.14 -7.01 -5.52
N GLN A 339 10.17 -7.11 -4.67
CA GLN A 339 11.57 -7.24 -5.12
C GLN A 339 11.77 -8.46 -6.03
N LEU A 340 11.02 -9.54 -5.77
CA LEU A 340 11.11 -10.82 -6.47
C LEU A 340 9.85 -11.15 -7.31
N GLY A 341 8.97 -10.17 -7.52
CA GLY A 341 7.65 -10.36 -8.11
C GLY A 341 6.58 -10.78 -7.10
N THR A 342 5.34 -10.99 -7.53
CA THR A 342 4.21 -11.39 -6.69
C THR A 342 3.34 -12.47 -7.36
N PRO A 343 2.90 -13.51 -6.62
CA PRO A 343 1.95 -14.49 -7.14
C PRO A 343 0.61 -13.90 -7.62
N ALA A 344 0.19 -12.74 -7.10
CA ALA A 344 -1.01 -12.04 -7.57
C ALA A 344 -0.96 -11.73 -9.07
N ALA A 345 0.24 -11.44 -9.63
CA ALA A 345 0.44 -11.23 -11.07
C ALA A 345 0.01 -12.44 -11.92
N ILE A 346 0.19 -13.65 -11.40
CA ILE A 346 -0.25 -14.87 -12.09
C ILE A 346 -1.78 -14.88 -12.20
N MET A 347 -2.50 -14.49 -11.15
CA MET A 347 -3.96 -14.45 -11.16
C MET A 347 -4.51 -13.41 -12.13
N GLU A 348 -3.98 -12.20 -12.10
CA GLU A 348 -4.41 -11.11 -12.98
C GLU A 348 -4.16 -11.45 -14.46
N MET A 349 -2.95 -11.88 -14.80
CA MET A 349 -2.58 -12.14 -16.20
C MET A 349 -3.25 -13.38 -16.78
N LEU A 350 -3.57 -14.38 -15.96
CA LEU A 350 -4.18 -15.63 -16.45
C LEU A 350 -5.70 -15.61 -16.40
N HIS A 351 -6.30 -14.96 -15.39
CA HIS A 351 -7.73 -15.02 -15.09
C HIS A 351 -8.43 -13.65 -15.06
N GLY A 352 -7.71 -12.55 -15.27
CA GLY A 352 -8.31 -11.22 -15.29
C GLY A 352 -8.86 -10.78 -13.94
N MET A 353 -8.24 -11.22 -12.84
CA MET A 353 -8.53 -10.68 -11.50
C MET A 353 -8.39 -9.15 -11.53
N ASP A 354 -9.21 -8.44 -10.75
CA ASP A 354 -9.13 -6.98 -10.65
C ASP A 354 -7.71 -6.53 -10.27
N PRO A 355 -7.19 -5.44 -10.86
CA PRO A 355 -5.77 -5.11 -10.77
C PRO A 355 -5.40 -4.39 -9.48
N TYR A 356 -4.09 -4.29 -9.27
CA TYR A 356 -3.42 -3.89 -8.02
C TYR A 356 -3.90 -2.59 -7.35
N LEU A 357 -4.38 -1.61 -8.11
CA LEU A 357 -4.69 -0.29 -7.56
C LEU A 357 -6.19 0.02 -7.53
N LEU A 358 -6.91 -0.18 -8.64
CA LEU A 358 -8.28 0.31 -8.80
C LEU A 358 -9.14 -0.63 -9.66
N ASN A 359 -10.46 -0.53 -9.46
CA ASN A 359 -11.46 -1.34 -10.15
C ASN A 359 -11.40 -1.13 -11.67
N PHE A 360 -11.55 -2.23 -12.41
CA PHE A 360 -11.61 -2.24 -13.87
C PHE A 360 -13.03 -2.51 -14.39
N PRO A 361 -13.32 -2.11 -15.64
CA PRO A 361 -14.62 -2.34 -16.29
C PRO A 361 -15.00 -3.82 -16.38
N SER A 362 -14.03 -4.68 -16.72
CA SER A 362 -14.26 -6.10 -16.86
C SER A 362 -12.96 -6.91 -16.70
N LYS A 363 -13.10 -8.15 -16.25
CA LYS A 363 -12.01 -9.13 -16.17
C LYS A 363 -11.35 -9.38 -17.54
N GLU A 364 -12.15 -9.30 -18.61
CA GLU A 364 -11.68 -9.44 -19.99
C GLU A 364 -10.70 -8.32 -20.36
N ASP A 365 -11.10 -7.06 -20.12
CA ASP A 365 -10.27 -5.90 -20.42
C ASP A 365 -8.99 -5.89 -19.56
N THR A 366 -9.10 -6.23 -18.26
CA THR A 366 -7.93 -6.36 -17.37
C THR A 366 -6.94 -7.37 -17.92
N ARG A 367 -7.43 -8.55 -18.33
CA ARG A 367 -6.57 -9.61 -18.86
C ARG A 367 -5.93 -9.21 -20.18
N GLU A 368 -6.69 -8.61 -21.11
CA GLU A 368 -6.16 -8.15 -22.40
C GLU A 368 -5.09 -7.07 -22.20
N LEU A 369 -5.29 -6.12 -21.28
CA LEU A 369 -4.30 -5.09 -20.98
C LEU A 369 -3.03 -5.70 -20.38
N ALA A 370 -3.16 -6.51 -19.32
CA ALA A 370 -2.03 -7.10 -18.59
C ALA A 370 -1.17 -8.02 -19.48
N GLU A 371 -1.79 -8.79 -20.38
CA GLU A 371 -1.08 -9.69 -21.30
C GLU A 371 -0.16 -8.94 -22.29
N ASN A 372 -0.43 -7.66 -22.53
CA ASN A 372 0.35 -6.81 -23.43
C ASN A 372 1.25 -5.79 -22.70
N MET A 373 1.25 -5.80 -21.37
CA MET A 373 1.92 -4.81 -20.51
C MET A 373 3.27 -5.32 -20.01
N LYS A 374 4.40 -4.74 -20.46
CA LYS A 374 5.75 -5.22 -20.09
C LYS A 374 6.00 -5.21 -18.58
N SER A 375 5.51 -4.19 -17.87
CA SER A 375 5.63 -4.09 -16.42
C SER A 375 4.95 -5.25 -15.69
N ALA A 376 3.79 -5.73 -16.16
CA ALA A 376 3.10 -6.89 -15.56
C ALA A 376 4.00 -8.15 -15.54
N TYR A 377 4.77 -8.37 -16.61
CA TYR A 377 5.67 -9.52 -16.69
C TYR A 377 6.84 -9.42 -15.70
N THR A 378 7.30 -8.21 -15.37
CA THR A 378 8.36 -7.98 -14.38
C THR A 378 7.85 -8.15 -12.94
N LEU A 379 6.53 -8.24 -12.75
CA LEU A 379 5.90 -8.55 -11.46
C LEU A 379 5.62 -10.05 -11.29
N LEU A 380 5.85 -10.89 -12.29
CA LEU A 380 5.72 -12.35 -12.13
C LEU A 380 6.81 -12.87 -11.16
N PRO A 381 6.53 -13.92 -10.36
CA PRO A 381 7.53 -14.52 -9.49
C PRO A 381 8.80 -14.92 -10.24
N SER A 382 9.93 -14.35 -9.83
CA SER A 382 11.23 -14.56 -10.46
C SER A 382 11.86 -15.89 -10.06
N ARG A 383 13.05 -16.23 -10.61
CA ARG A 383 13.81 -17.39 -10.13
C ARG A 383 14.20 -17.25 -8.66
N ALA A 384 14.68 -16.07 -8.28
CA ALA A 384 15.09 -15.80 -6.90
C ALA A 384 13.92 -15.89 -5.92
N TYR A 385 12.68 -15.61 -6.35
CA TYR A 385 11.50 -15.87 -5.52
C TYR A 385 11.39 -17.33 -5.10
N PHE A 386 11.59 -18.27 -6.04
CA PHE A 386 11.54 -19.69 -5.72
C PHE A 386 12.72 -20.15 -4.87
N ASP A 387 13.91 -19.59 -5.11
CA ASP A 387 15.08 -19.84 -4.26
C ASP A 387 14.83 -19.38 -2.82
N ALA A 388 14.18 -18.22 -2.65
CA ALA A 388 13.78 -17.70 -1.34
C ALA A 388 12.72 -18.59 -0.66
N LEU A 389 11.70 -19.06 -1.41
CA LEU A 389 10.71 -20.00 -0.89
C LEU A 389 11.34 -21.33 -0.45
N GLU A 390 12.29 -21.87 -1.22
CA GLU A 390 13.01 -23.10 -0.86
C GLU A 390 13.79 -22.91 0.45
N ALA A 391 14.38 -21.73 0.68
CA ALA A 391 15.10 -21.41 1.90
C ALA A 391 14.22 -21.39 3.17
N LEU A 392 12.90 -21.17 3.05
CA LEU A 392 11.97 -21.22 4.19
C LEU A 392 11.70 -22.63 4.73
N GLY A 393 12.02 -23.68 3.96
CA GLY A 393 11.84 -25.07 4.38
C GLY A 393 10.71 -25.80 3.64
N PRO A 394 9.46 -25.83 4.17
CA PRO A 394 8.39 -26.58 3.53
C PRO A 394 8.08 -25.99 2.15
N VAL A 395 7.97 -26.86 1.14
CA VAL A 395 7.63 -26.46 -0.23
C VAL A 395 6.27 -25.76 -0.23
N ARG A 396 6.24 -24.50 -0.65
CA ARG A 396 5.04 -23.69 -0.86
C ARG A 396 4.84 -23.46 -2.36
N PRO A 397 4.08 -24.32 -3.08
CA PRO A 397 3.86 -24.14 -4.51
C PRO A 397 3.10 -22.85 -4.79
N VAL A 398 3.42 -22.20 -5.92
CA VAL A 398 2.64 -21.06 -6.43
C VAL A 398 1.43 -21.51 -7.25
N ILE A 399 1.45 -22.74 -7.76
CA ILE A 399 0.30 -23.38 -8.41
C ILE A 399 0.11 -24.80 -7.87
N GLU A 400 -1.12 -25.16 -7.53
CA GLU A 400 -1.53 -26.51 -7.12
C GLU A 400 -2.62 -27.04 -8.06
N PHE A 401 -2.61 -28.35 -8.34
CA PHE A 401 -3.66 -29.01 -9.13
C PHE A 401 -4.37 -30.06 -8.28
N ASP A 402 -5.71 -30.01 -8.20
CA ASP A 402 -6.50 -31.01 -7.48
C ASP A 402 -6.28 -32.40 -8.05
N GLU A 403 -5.72 -33.32 -7.26
CA GLU A 403 -5.34 -34.67 -7.71
C GLU A 403 -6.53 -35.59 -8.00
N ASN A 404 -7.74 -35.26 -7.53
CA ASN A 404 -8.90 -36.16 -7.55
C ASN A 404 -9.81 -35.97 -8.77
N THR A 405 -9.44 -35.10 -9.71
CA THR A 405 -10.26 -34.81 -10.90
C THR A 405 -9.50 -35.03 -12.20
N LEU A 406 -10.23 -35.49 -13.22
CA LEU A 406 -9.73 -35.66 -14.59
C LEU A 406 -9.53 -34.33 -15.30
N VAL A 407 -10.22 -33.26 -14.87
CA VAL A 407 -10.08 -31.92 -15.46
C VAL A 407 -8.64 -31.41 -15.32
N THR A 408 -8.10 -31.53 -14.12
CA THR A 408 -6.72 -31.11 -13.79
C THR A 408 -5.69 -32.18 -14.13
N GLN A 409 -6.10 -33.43 -14.43
CA GLN A 409 -5.18 -34.50 -14.87
C GLN A 409 -4.42 -34.10 -16.15
N ALA A 410 -5.07 -33.40 -17.08
CA ALA A 410 -4.42 -32.89 -18.28
C ALA A 410 -3.27 -31.92 -17.96
N PHE A 411 -3.44 -31.09 -16.93
CA PHE A 411 -2.40 -30.19 -16.44
C PHE A 411 -1.28 -30.97 -15.74
N ARG A 412 -1.63 -31.89 -14.84
CA ARG A 412 -0.65 -32.72 -14.11
C ARG A 412 0.24 -33.54 -15.03
N ASN A 413 -0.30 -34.03 -16.15
CA ASN A 413 0.48 -34.75 -17.16
C ASN A 413 1.58 -33.89 -17.81
N ILE A 414 1.48 -32.57 -17.75
CA ILE A 414 2.43 -31.63 -18.35
C ILE A 414 3.31 -30.96 -17.29
N TYR A 415 2.76 -30.64 -16.12
CA TYR A 415 3.38 -29.76 -15.11
C TYR A 415 3.57 -30.42 -13.73
N ASP A 416 3.28 -31.71 -13.59
CA ASP A 416 3.23 -32.44 -12.31
C ASP A 416 2.10 -31.95 -11.39
N ASN A 417 2.04 -32.43 -10.13
CA ASN A 417 0.93 -32.14 -9.21
C ASN A 417 0.90 -30.68 -8.73
N SER A 418 2.04 -30.00 -8.76
CA SER A 418 2.17 -28.61 -8.34
C SER A 418 3.38 -27.95 -8.99
N ILE A 419 3.41 -26.62 -8.97
CA ILE A 419 4.49 -25.80 -9.53
C ILE A 419 5.16 -25.03 -8.40
N SER A 420 6.36 -25.49 -8.04
CA SER A 420 7.18 -24.92 -6.96
C SER A 420 8.55 -24.47 -7.46
N ASN A 421 8.75 -24.33 -8.77
CA ASN A 421 9.97 -23.77 -9.35
C ASN A 421 9.66 -22.95 -10.61
N TYR A 422 10.57 -22.04 -10.93
CA TYR A 422 10.42 -21.11 -12.03
C TYR A 422 10.35 -21.77 -13.41
N ASP A 423 11.15 -22.81 -13.68
CA ASP A 423 11.19 -23.40 -15.03
C ASP A 423 9.86 -24.07 -15.41
N ILE A 424 9.22 -24.73 -14.44
CA ILE A 424 7.88 -25.28 -14.62
C ILE A 424 6.82 -24.17 -14.67
N LEU A 425 6.94 -23.10 -13.87
CA LEU A 425 6.06 -21.93 -13.98
C LEU A 425 6.14 -21.31 -15.38
N ARG A 426 7.35 -21.03 -15.88
CA ARG A 426 7.57 -20.47 -17.22
C ARG A 426 6.96 -21.37 -18.30
N LYS A 427 7.13 -22.69 -18.18
CA LYS A 427 6.49 -23.67 -19.07
C LYS A 427 4.96 -23.58 -18.99
N PHE A 428 4.39 -23.42 -17.79
CA PHE A 428 2.96 -23.26 -17.59
C PHE A 428 2.41 -21.97 -18.19
N LEU A 429 3.07 -20.83 -17.94
CA LEU A 429 2.72 -19.53 -18.50
C LEU A 429 2.75 -19.53 -20.03
N ARG A 430 3.69 -20.27 -20.65
CA ARG A 430 3.79 -20.46 -22.11
C ARG A 430 2.81 -21.49 -22.70
N GLY A 431 1.84 -21.98 -21.93
CA GLY A 431 0.88 -22.98 -22.43
C GLY A 431 1.53 -24.34 -22.73
N GLY A 432 2.59 -24.71 -22.00
CA GLY A 432 3.24 -26.02 -22.13
C GLY A 432 3.94 -26.26 -23.47
N TYR A 433 4.35 -25.20 -24.16
CA TYR A 433 4.92 -25.26 -25.52
C TYR A 433 3.98 -25.88 -26.56
N GLY A 434 2.69 -25.49 -26.50
CA GLY A 434 1.64 -25.98 -27.40
C GLY A 434 0.69 -27.01 -26.78
N GLY A 435 0.84 -27.30 -25.49
CA GLY A 435 -0.10 -28.13 -24.71
C GLY A 435 -1.41 -27.42 -24.36
N ARG A 436 -1.41 -26.08 -24.35
CA ARG A 436 -2.59 -25.21 -24.21
C ARG A 436 -2.54 -24.12 -25.27
N THR A 437 -3.68 -23.82 -25.88
CA THR A 437 -3.87 -22.65 -26.73
C THR A 437 -4.31 -21.46 -25.89
N GLU A 438 -4.01 -20.26 -26.36
CA GLU A 438 -4.55 -19.03 -25.79
C GLU A 438 -6.08 -19.08 -25.84
N PRO A 439 -6.78 -18.90 -24.70
CA PRO A 439 -8.23 -18.84 -24.66
C PRO A 439 -8.75 -17.50 -25.25
N SER A 440 -10.05 -17.42 -25.51
CA SER A 440 -10.70 -16.15 -25.84
C SER A 440 -10.59 -15.17 -24.66
N PRO A 441 -10.45 -13.84 -24.86
CA PRO A 441 -10.31 -12.85 -23.78
C PRO A 441 -11.41 -12.86 -22.72
N ASN A 442 -12.62 -13.31 -23.04
CA ASN A 442 -13.72 -13.48 -22.09
C ASN A 442 -13.72 -14.83 -21.31
N ASP A 443 -12.94 -15.83 -21.73
CA ASP A 443 -12.80 -17.11 -21.03
C ASP A 443 -11.78 -16.98 -19.89
N THR A 444 -12.20 -16.31 -18.82
CA THR A 444 -11.40 -16.05 -17.61
C THR A 444 -11.29 -17.27 -16.69
N GLN A 445 -12.01 -18.34 -17.00
CA GLN A 445 -11.98 -19.60 -16.28
C GLN A 445 -10.72 -20.39 -16.65
N ASN A 446 -10.38 -20.47 -17.93
CA ASN A 446 -9.17 -21.12 -18.41
C ASN A 446 -7.95 -20.18 -18.31
N PRO A 447 -6.77 -20.69 -17.89
CA PRO A 447 -5.59 -19.86 -17.77
C PRO A 447 -5.10 -19.36 -19.13
N ASN A 448 -4.71 -18.09 -19.20
CA ASN A 448 -4.14 -17.51 -20.40
C ASN A 448 -2.80 -18.15 -20.84
N VAL A 449 -2.28 -17.76 -22.00
CA VAL A 449 -0.95 -18.11 -22.51
C VAL A 449 -0.15 -16.83 -22.74
N LEU A 450 0.95 -16.68 -22.00
CA LEU A 450 1.77 -15.47 -22.02
C LEU A 450 2.84 -15.46 -23.14
N LYS A 451 3.31 -14.26 -23.46
CA LYS A 451 4.21 -14.00 -24.60
C LYS A 451 5.67 -14.25 -24.27
N GLU A 452 6.36 -14.92 -25.18
CA GLU A 452 7.78 -15.27 -25.01
C GLU A 452 8.68 -14.03 -24.93
N SER A 453 8.50 -13.06 -25.84
CA SER A 453 9.35 -11.85 -25.87
C SER A 453 9.26 -11.06 -24.56
N PHE A 454 8.07 -11.00 -23.96
CA PHE A 454 7.86 -10.25 -22.71
C PHE A 454 8.35 -11.04 -21.49
N LEU A 455 8.17 -12.37 -21.46
CA LEU A 455 8.81 -13.22 -20.44
C LEU A 455 10.34 -13.11 -20.50
N THR A 456 10.96 -13.17 -21.67
CA THR A 456 12.41 -13.03 -21.82
C THR A 456 12.89 -11.63 -21.42
N ASN A 457 12.11 -10.59 -21.69
CA ASN A 457 12.41 -9.24 -21.24
C ASN A 457 12.38 -9.15 -19.70
N ALA A 458 11.33 -9.66 -19.04
CA ALA A 458 11.25 -9.71 -17.59
C ALA A 458 12.39 -10.55 -16.97
N GLU A 459 12.72 -11.70 -17.55
CA GLU A 459 13.89 -12.51 -17.16
C GLU A 459 15.18 -11.69 -17.20
N THR A 460 15.35 -10.86 -18.22
CA THR A 460 16.51 -9.97 -18.35
C THR A 460 16.54 -8.88 -17.28
N ARG A 461 15.39 -8.39 -16.82
CA ARG A 461 15.29 -7.43 -15.69
C ARG A 461 15.63 -8.12 -14.37
N HIS A 462 15.07 -9.29 -14.11
CA HIS A 462 15.33 -10.04 -12.87
C HIS A 462 16.78 -10.50 -12.72
N LEU A 463 17.49 -10.78 -13.83
CA LEU A 463 18.94 -11.04 -13.77
C LEU A 463 19.74 -9.89 -13.14
N THR A 464 19.24 -8.65 -13.20
CA THR A 464 19.88 -7.48 -12.59
C THR A 464 19.22 -7.05 -11.29
N LEU A 465 17.89 -7.08 -11.20
CA LEU A 465 17.13 -6.54 -10.06
C LEU A 465 17.11 -7.44 -8.83
N ASP A 466 17.13 -8.76 -9.03
CA ASP A 466 17.09 -9.75 -7.94
C ASP A 466 18.45 -9.86 -7.22
N GLN A 467 19.52 -9.56 -7.96
CA GLN A 467 20.91 -9.55 -7.49
C GLN A 467 21.42 -8.12 -7.25
N TRP A 468 20.51 -7.15 -7.19
CA TRP A 468 20.87 -5.75 -7.06
C TRP A 468 21.56 -5.51 -5.72
N ILE A 469 22.75 -4.89 -5.79
CA ILE A 469 23.52 -4.47 -4.63
C ILE A 469 23.53 -2.95 -4.65
N PRO A 470 23.05 -2.28 -3.60
CA PRO A 470 23.10 -0.82 -3.55
C PRO A 470 24.54 -0.29 -3.57
N PRO A 471 24.80 0.84 -4.26
CA PRO A 471 26.05 1.57 -4.11
C PRO A 471 26.36 1.91 -2.64
N THR A 472 27.63 1.84 -2.24
CA THR A 472 28.06 1.96 -0.84
C THR A 472 27.71 3.29 -0.17
N GLU A 473 27.48 4.34 -0.96
CA GLU A 473 27.13 5.67 -0.45
C GLU A 473 25.63 5.88 -0.22
N ILE A 474 24.78 4.93 -0.62
CA ILE A 474 23.32 5.05 -0.57
C ILE A 474 22.78 4.19 0.58
N ASN A 475 22.09 4.81 1.53
CA ASN A 475 21.34 4.04 2.54
C ASN A 475 20.07 3.45 1.91
N VAL A 476 19.79 2.17 2.15
CA VAL A 476 18.59 1.47 1.63
C VAL A 476 17.75 1.00 2.80
N ILE A 477 16.48 1.38 2.79
CA ILE A 477 15.49 0.97 3.79
C ILE A 477 14.35 0.21 3.10
N GLU A 478 14.05 -1.00 3.57
CA GLU A 478 12.87 -1.76 3.17
C GLU A 478 11.71 -1.54 4.15
N VAL A 479 10.52 -1.25 3.64
CA VAL A 479 9.28 -1.21 4.42
C VAL A 479 8.32 -2.26 3.89
N VAL A 480 7.94 -3.21 4.75
CA VAL A 480 7.16 -4.40 4.39
C VAL A 480 5.78 -4.31 5.03
N GLY A 481 4.71 -4.40 4.24
CA GLY A 481 3.36 -4.51 4.78
C GLY A 481 3.07 -5.95 5.27
N TRP A 482 2.38 -6.08 6.40
CA TRP A 482 2.19 -7.36 7.07
C TRP A 482 0.78 -7.55 7.65
N GLY A 483 0.33 -8.80 7.70
CA GLY A 483 -0.87 -9.25 8.42
C GLY A 483 -2.16 -9.23 7.62
N LEU A 484 -2.15 -8.99 6.30
CA LEU A 484 -3.37 -9.05 5.47
C LEU A 484 -3.47 -10.34 4.68
N ASP A 485 -4.69 -10.79 4.41
CA ASP A 485 -4.93 -11.93 3.52
C ASP A 485 -4.39 -11.60 2.12
N THR A 486 -3.32 -12.31 1.73
CA THR A 486 -2.49 -12.02 0.56
C THR A 486 -2.42 -13.24 -0.34
N ILE A 487 -2.57 -13.07 -1.65
CA ILE A 487 -2.50 -14.17 -2.61
C ILE A 487 -1.06 -14.66 -2.72
N ARG A 488 -0.83 -15.92 -2.32
CA ARG A 488 0.45 -16.63 -2.46
C ARG A 488 0.50 -17.58 -3.66
N GLY A 489 -0.63 -17.82 -4.33
CA GLY A 489 -0.70 -18.72 -5.47
C GLY A 489 -2.12 -19.05 -5.93
N ILE A 490 -2.23 -20.08 -6.78
CA ILE A 490 -3.49 -20.53 -7.39
C ILE A 490 -3.65 -22.02 -7.21
N ARG A 491 -4.81 -22.48 -6.77
CA ARG A 491 -5.23 -23.88 -6.89
C ARG A 491 -6.18 -24.01 -8.06
N TYR A 492 -5.92 -24.95 -8.96
CA TYR A 492 -6.88 -25.37 -9.96
C TYR A 492 -7.61 -26.62 -9.46
N SER A 493 -8.94 -26.51 -9.31
CA SER A 493 -9.84 -27.61 -8.99
C SER A 493 -10.86 -27.81 -10.12
N VAL A 494 -12.00 -28.43 -9.80
CA VAL A 494 -13.10 -28.69 -10.72
C VAL A 494 -14.37 -28.08 -10.19
N MET A 495 -15.11 -27.44 -11.08
CA MET A 495 -16.52 -27.10 -10.86
C MET A 495 -17.37 -27.90 -11.85
N THR A 496 -18.54 -28.34 -11.41
CA THR A 496 -19.52 -29.00 -12.26
C THR A 496 -20.65 -28.04 -12.59
N LYS A 497 -20.91 -27.83 -13.87
CA LYS A 497 -22.02 -27.00 -14.34
C LYS A 497 -22.95 -27.81 -15.21
N LYS A 498 -24.25 -27.55 -15.09
CA LYS A 498 -25.26 -28.07 -16.00
C LYS A 498 -25.29 -27.18 -17.24
N VAL A 499 -24.86 -27.72 -18.38
CA VAL A 499 -24.86 -27.01 -19.67
C VAL A 499 -25.97 -27.57 -20.53
N CYS A 500 -26.86 -26.69 -20.98
CA CYS A 500 -27.98 -27.04 -21.83
C CYS A 500 -27.75 -26.59 -23.28
N ASN A 501 -28.34 -27.31 -24.24
CA ASN A 501 -28.39 -26.84 -25.62
C ASN A 501 -29.26 -25.56 -25.75
N GLU A 502 -29.18 -24.84 -26.88
CA GLU A 502 -29.86 -23.54 -27.09
C GLU A 502 -31.37 -23.56 -26.76
N ASN A 503 -32.03 -24.69 -26.98
CA ASN A 503 -33.46 -24.86 -26.71
C ASN A 503 -33.77 -25.47 -25.33
N GLN A 504 -32.75 -25.60 -24.46
CA GLN A 504 -32.79 -26.16 -23.10
C GLN A 504 -33.39 -27.58 -22.98
N SER A 505 -33.52 -28.30 -24.11
CA SER A 505 -34.16 -29.61 -24.18
C SER A 505 -33.26 -30.75 -23.75
N VAL A 506 -31.94 -30.55 -23.77
CA VAL A 506 -30.93 -31.51 -23.36
C VAL A 506 -29.89 -30.77 -22.53
N CYS A 507 -29.74 -31.18 -21.28
CA CYS A 507 -28.76 -30.63 -20.36
C CYS A 507 -27.80 -31.74 -19.90
N GLN A 508 -26.52 -31.43 -19.77
CA GLN A 508 -25.50 -32.34 -19.30
C GLN A 508 -24.63 -31.66 -18.26
N ASN A 509 -24.27 -32.39 -17.21
CA ASN A 509 -23.28 -31.93 -16.26
C ASN A 509 -21.90 -32.01 -16.92
N MET A 510 -21.26 -30.87 -17.06
CA MET A 510 -19.94 -30.70 -17.61
C MET A 510 -19.01 -30.18 -16.53
N ASN A 511 -17.80 -30.73 -16.49
CA ASN A 511 -16.77 -30.33 -15.55
C ASN A 511 -15.88 -29.27 -16.20
N PHE A 512 -15.70 -28.15 -15.52
CA PHE A 512 -14.84 -27.05 -15.91
C PHE A 512 -13.73 -26.88 -14.88
N ILE A 513 -12.61 -26.31 -15.31
CA ILE A 513 -11.52 -25.97 -14.40
C ILE A 513 -11.94 -24.82 -13.49
N ASP A 514 -11.53 -24.84 -12.22
CA ASP A 514 -11.84 -23.78 -11.26
C ASP A 514 -10.55 -23.21 -10.63
N PRO A 515 -10.13 -21.97 -10.98
CA PRO A 515 -9.01 -21.30 -10.33
C PRO A 515 -9.45 -20.66 -9.01
N GLN A 516 -8.79 -21.05 -7.93
CA GLN A 516 -9.04 -20.62 -6.56
C GLN A 516 -7.77 -19.99 -5.97
N PRO A 517 -7.87 -18.90 -5.17
CA PRO A 517 -6.70 -18.28 -4.57
C PRO A 517 -6.13 -19.15 -3.45
N LEU A 518 -4.81 -19.32 -3.44
CA LEU A 518 -4.07 -19.75 -2.26
C LEU A 518 -3.67 -18.49 -1.49
N ILE A 519 -4.03 -18.43 -0.21
CA ILE A 519 -3.90 -17.22 0.63
C ILE A 519 -2.88 -17.45 1.74
N THR A 520 -2.18 -16.38 2.14
CA THR A 520 -1.34 -16.29 3.35
C THR A 520 -1.60 -15.00 4.12
N LEU A 521 -1.26 -14.96 5.41
CA LEU A 521 -1.24 -13.73 6.22
C LEU A 521 0.08 -12.94 6.09
N GLU A 522 1.11 -13.55 5.50
CA GLU A 522 2.44 -12.97 5.33
C GLU A 522 2.46 -11.99 4.15
N GLY A 523 1.79 -10.83 4.28
CA GLY A 523 1.80 -9.79 3.24
C GLY A 523 0.80 -8.66 3.44
N ASP A 524 0.56 -7.91 2.37
CA ASP A 524 -0.21 -6.65 2.37
C ASP A 524 -1.44 -6.63 1.43
N VAL A 525 -1.99 -7.81 1.11
CA VAL A 525 -2.99 -8.12 0.07
C VAL A 525 -2.36 -8.44 -1.29
N THR A 526 -1.31 -7.71 -1.69
CA THR A 526 -0.73 -7.81 -3.03
C THR A 526 0.64 -8.50 -3.01
N VAL A 527 1.55 -8.05 -2.16
CA VAL A 527 2.93 -8.51 -2.11
C VAL A 527 3.11 -9.38 -0.88
N VAL A 528 3.55 -10.62 -1.10
CA VAL A 528 3.95 -11.52 -0.03
C VAL A 528 5.24 -11.03 0.62
N GLY A 529 5.33 -11.16 1.95
CA GLY A 529 6.42 -10.60 2.76
C GLY A 529 7.81 -11.05 2.30
N ILE A 530 7.97 -12.31 1.88
CA ILE A 530 9.25 -12.82 1.37
C ILE A 530 9.73 -12.13 0.09
N SER A 531 8.82 -11.56 -0.72
CA SER A 531 9.21 -10.78 -1.90
C SER A 531 9.56 -9.35 -1.52
N ALA A 532 8.95 -8.79 -0.48
CA ALA A 532 9.24 -7.43 -0.03
C ALA A 532 10.47 -7.31 0.87
N ASP A 533 10.81 -8.37 1.62
CA ASP A 533 11.97 -8.48 2.52
C ASP A 533 13.08 -9.31 1.85
N HIS A 534 13.80 -8.72 0.88
CA HIS A 534 14.81 -9.44 0.10
C HIS A 534 16.19 -8.77 0.07
N LEU A 535 16.27 -7.44 0.09
CA LEU A 535 17.56 -6.75 -0.04
C LEU A 535 18.44 -6.94 1.20
N GLY A 536 17.81 -7.06 2.36
CA GLY A 536 18.52 -7.11 3.63
C GLY A 536 19.06 -5.73 4.05
N GLY A 537 19.53 -5.64 5.30
CA GLY A 537 19.94 -4.36 5.90
C GLY A 537 18.86 -3.80 6.82
N GLU A 538 18.69 -2.47 6.77
CA GLU A 538 17.71 -1.73 7.56
C GLU A 538 16.30 -1.97 7.00
N ARG A 539 15.38 -2.40 7.87
CA ARG A 539 14.02 -2.75 7.46
C ARG A 539 12.99 -2.51 8.55
N TYR A 540 11.75 -2.29 8.12
CA TYR A 540 10.61 -2.08 8.98
C TYR A 540 9.40 -2.86 8.47
N TYR A 541 8.63 -3.43 9.39
CA TYR A 541 7.36 -4.09 9.11
C TYR A 541 6.22 -3.22 9.61
N VAL A 542 5.18 -3.08 8.79
CA VAL A 542 3.96 -2.34 9.09
C VAL A 542 2.87 -3.34 9.42
N GLU A 543 2.40 -3.36 10.66
CA GLU A 543 1.29 -4.20 11.13
C GLU A 543 -0.06 -3.65 10.62
N VAL A 544 -0.32 -3.81 9.32
CA VAL A 544 -1.48 -3.20 8.65
C VAL A 544 -2.79 -3.73 9.22
N ASN A 545 -2.82 -5.01 9.60
CA ASN A 545 -3.99 -5.62 10.21
C ASN A 545 -4.43 -4.94 11.51
N GLU A 546 -3.48 -4.76 12.44
CA GLU A 546 -3.72 -4.14 13.74
C GLU A 546 -4.09 -2.68 13.58
N HIS A 547 -3.41 -1.96 12.69
CA HIS A 547 -3.73 -0.57 12.35
C HIS A 547 -5.18 -0.42 11.87
N ASN A 548 -5.69 -1.35 11.07
CA ASN A 548 -7.04 -1.29 10.51
C ASN A 548 -8.16 -1.56 11.52
N LYS A 549 -7.90 -2.22 12.66
CA LYS A 549 -8.96 -2.59 13.63
C LYS A 549 -9.75 -1.40 14.18
N GLY A 550 -9.17 -0.20 14.16
CA GLY A 550 -9.80 1.04 14.62
C GLY A 550 -10.36 1.94 13.51
N LEU A 551 -10.32 1.53 12.24
CA LEU A 551 -10.60 2.39 11.10
C LEU A 551 -11.90 2.01 10.36
N THR A 552 -12.52 3.02 9.75
CA THR A 552 -13.66 2.85 8.84
C THR A 552 -13.25 2.69 7.38
N VAL A 553 -11.98 2.97 7.06
CA VAL A 553 -11.40 2.79 5.72
C VAL A 553 -10.12 2.00 5.88
N ASN A 554 -10.11 0.77 5.37
CA ASN A 554 -8.94 -0.09 5.43
C ASN A 554 -7.73 0.51 4.72
N ARG A 555 -6.56 0.12 5.20
CA ARG A 555 -5.29 0.25 4.51
C ARG A 555 -4.85 -1.12 3.99
N SER A 556 -4.27 -1.14 2.81
CA SER A 556 -3.66 -2.30 2.17
C SER A 556 -2.55 -1.81 1.23
N HIS A 557 -1.97 -2.69 0.42
CA HIS A 557 -0.92 -2.35 -0.54
C HIS A 557 -1.17 -1.03 -1.28
N LYS A 558 -2.33 -0.86 -1.92
CA LYS A 558 -2.66 0.31 -2.77
C LYS A 558 -2.56 1.66 -2.06
N ASN A 559 -2.80 1.70 -0.75
CA ASN A 559 -2.84 2.92 0.05
C ASN A 559 -2.03 2.80 1.34
N ILE A 560 -0.98 1.97 1.35
CA ILE A 560 -0.14 1.76 2.55
C ILE A 560 0.54 3.05 3.01
N LEU A 561 0.84 3.96 2.08
CA LEU A 561 1.39 5.29 2.38
C LEU A 561 0.37 6.23 3.04
N GLU A 562 -0.91 5.87 3.13
CA GLU A 562 -1.94 6.61 3.90
C GLU A 562 -1.98 6.17 5.39
N ILE A 563 -1.00 5.37 5.85
CA ILE A 563 -0.81 4.99 7.26
C ILE A 563 0.02 6.09 7.95
N ASP A 564 -0.58 6.83 8.86
CA ASP A 564 0.07 7.98 9.52
C ASP A 564 1.33 7.59 10.34
N PRO A 565 1.35 6.47 11.11
CA PRO A 565 2.58 6.01 11.74
C PRO A 565 3.72 5.70 10.76
N LEU A 566 3.40 5.19 9.57
CA LEU A 566 4.39 4.98 8.51
C LEU A 566 4.90 6.31 7.95
N GLN A 567 4.02 7.29 7.73
CA GLN A 567 4.44 8.64 7.31
C GLN A 567 5.34 9.30 8.36
N THR A 568 5.08 9.06 9.65
CA THR A 568 5.92 9.51 10.76
C THR A 568 7.30 8.85 10.74
N LEU A 569 7.36 7.53 10.48
CA LEU A 569 8.63 6.83 10.27
C LEU A 569 9.39 7.44 9.09
N ILE A 570 8.75 7.58 7.93
CA ILE A 570 9.38 8.13 6.72
C ILE A 570 9.92 9.55 6.98
N SER A 571 9.16 10.39 7.69
CA SER A 571 9.62 11.74 8.07
C SER A 571 10.85 11.70 8.98
N THR A 572 10.89 10.74 9.92
CA THR A 572 12.07 10.51 10.77
C THR A 572 13.28 10.05 9.95
N LEU A 573 13.08 9.14 9.00
CA LEU A 573 14.15 8.63 8.12
C LEU A 573 14.71 9.73 7.21
N ILE A 574 13.87 10.58 6.61
CA ILE A 574 14.29 11.74 5.81
C ILE A 574 15.19 12.67 6.65
N ARG A 575 14.85 12.87 7.93
CA ARG A 575 15.63 13.70 8.85
C ARG A 575 16.88 13.02 9.42
N HIS A 576 17.19 11.79 9.00
CA HIS A 576 18.23 10.95 9.62
C HIS A 576 18.09 10.88 11.16
N GLY A 577 16.83 10.88 11.62
CA GLY A 577 16.48 10.83 13.04
C GLY A 577 16.67 9.43 13.61
N ALA A 578 16.86 9.36 14.94
CA ALA A 578 17.02 8.08 15.61
C ALA A 578 15.72 7.26 15.58
N THR A 579 15.82 5.97 15.25
CA THR A 579 14.71 5.01 15.22
C THR A 579 14.69 4.10 16.45
N THR A 580 15.25 4.58 17.57
CA THR A 580 15.27 3.86 18.87
C THR A 580 13.88 3.68 19.46
N THR A 581 12.96 4.58 19.14
CA THR A 581 11.52 4.45 19.43
C THR A 581 10.75 4.52 18.11
N LEU A 582 10.05 3.45 17.77
CA LEU A 582 9.29 3.36 16.52
C LEU A 582 7.87 3.88 16.71
N PRO A 583 7.26 4.45 15.66
CA PRO A 583 5.83 4.74 15.65
C PRO A 583 4.98 3.49 15.91
N GLU A 584 3.73 3.70 16.32
CA GLU A 584 2.77 2.60 16.52
C GLU A 584 2.64 1.75 15.25
N PHE A 585 2.40 0.45 15.41
CA PHE A 585 2.31 -0.54 14.31
C PHE A 585 3.57 -0.70 13.44
N ILE A 586 4.68 -0.04 13.77
CA ILE A 586 5.97 -0.24 13.10
C ILE A 586 6.86 -1.15 13.94
N ARG A 587 7.45 -2.17 13.30
CA ARG A 587 8.37 -3.14 13.93
C ARG A 587 9.65 -3.27 13.12
N THR A 588 10.73 -3.71 13.74
CA THR A 588 12.00 -4.07 13.06
C THR A 588 12.15 -5.58 12.85
N THR A 589 11.21 -6.36 13.39
CA THR A 589 11.12 -7.81 13.22
C THR A 589 9.74 -8.16 12.70
N VAL A 590 9.64 -9.29 12.00
CA VAL A 590 8.38 -9.84 11.54
C VAL A 590 7.37 -9.87 12.70
N PRO A 591 6.19 -9.23 12.56
CA PRO A 591 5.16 -9.27 13.58
C PRO A 591 4.72 -10.70 13.88
N LEU A 592 4.54 -11.02 15.17
CA LEU A 592 3.94 -12.28 15.57
C LEU A 592 2.44 -12.16 15.41
N GLU A 593 1.85 -12.95 14.51
CA GLU A 593 0.41 -13.15 14.47
C GLU A 593 0.02 -13.98 15.70
N PRO A 594 -0.79 -13.47 16.64
CA PRO A 594 -1.29 -14.30 17.73
C PRO A 594 -2.15 -15.43 17.17
N ASP A 595 -1.99 -16.65 17.71
CA ASP A 595 -2.81 -17.84 17.39
C ASP A 595 -4.33 -17.62 17.59
N ALA A 596 -4.74 -16.48 18.15
CA ALA A 596 -6.12 -16.05 18.34
C ALA A 596 -6.69 -15.24 17.16
N ASN A 597 -5.90 -14.90 16.13
CA ASN A 597 -6.37 -14.13 14.96
C ASN A 597 -7.19 -15.03 14.02
N LYS A 598 -8.37 -15.43 14.50
CA LYS A 598 -9.38 -16.15 13.74
C LYS A 598 -9.90 -15.27 12.61
N ARG A 599 -9.95 -15.82 11.40
CA ARG A 599 -10.49 -15.15 10.22
C ARG A 599 -11.61 -15.94 9.61
N LEU A 600 -12.57 -15.22 9.08
CA LEU A 600 -13.58 -15.78 8.20
C LEU A 600 -13.10 -15.63 6.76
N ARG A 601 -13.11 -16.71 5.99
CA ARG A 601 -12.97 -16.69 4.53
C ARG A 601 -14.17 -17.41 3.92
N ALA A 602 -14.81 -16.84 2.92
CA ALA A 602 -15.92 -17.48 2.24
C ALA A 602 -15.78 -17.38 0.72
N GLU A 603 -16.24 -18.42 0.05
CA GLU A 603 -16.22 -18.53 -1.40
C GLU A 603 -17.57 -19.00 -1.94
N VAL A 604 -17.95 -18.45 -3.09
CA VAL A 604 -19.17 -18.82 -3.80
C VAL A 604 -18.98 -18.62 -5.30
N HIS A 605 -19.67 -19.43 -6.09
CA HIS A 605 -19.70 -19.29 -7.55
C HIS A 605 -21.03 -18.70 -8.03
N SER A 606 -21.01 -18.15 -9.25
CA SER A 606 -22.20 -17.67 -9.95
C SER A 606 -23.31 -18.75 -9.98
N PRO A 607 -24.61 -18.37 -9.93
CA PRO A 607 -25.16 -17.07 -10.28
C PRO A 607 -25.64 -16.26 -9.06
N VAL A 608 -24.82 -16.11 -8.02
CA VAL A 608 -25.08 -15.19 -6.89
C VAL A 608 -24.00 -14.12 -6.79
N THR A 609 -24.28 -13.00 -6.11
CA THR A 609 -23.23 -12.12 -5.55
C THR A 609 -23.11 -12.33 -4.06
N ILE A 610 -21.88 -12.29 -3.55
CA ILE A 610 -21.60 -12.40 -2.11
C ILE A 610 -21.38 -11.03 -1.49
N HIS A 611 -21.95 -10.84 -0.30
CA HIS A 611 -21.85 -9.65 0.51
C HIS A 611 -21.55 -10.05 1.95
N LEU A 612 -20.68 -9.29 2.63
CA LEU A 612 -20.46 -9.37 4.07
C LEU A 612 -21.06 -8.15 4.74
N TYR A 613 -21.66 -8.35 5.91
CA TYR A 613 -22.17 -7.28 6.77
C TYR A 613 -21.75 -7.49 8.23
N GLU A 614 -21.32 -6.38 8.86
CA GLU A 614 -21.07 -6.28 10.30
C GLU A 614 -21.77 -5.01 10.82
N GLY A 615 -22.98 -5.18 11.38
CA GLY A 615 -23.84 -4.05 11.71
C GLY A 615 -24.23 -3.26 10.46
N THR A 616 -23.71 -2.05 10.31
CA THR A 616 -23.92 -1.18 9.14
C THR A 616 -22.76 -1.20 8.14
N LEU A 617 -21.63 -1.84 8.49
CA LEU A 617 -20.47 -1.96 7.63
C LEU A 617 -20.71 -3.06 6.60
N HIS A 618 -20.29 -2.82 5.36
CA HIS A 618 -20.49 -3.72 4.24
C HIS A 618 -19.19 -3.94 3.45
N THR A 619 -19.01 -5.18 3.00
CA THR A 619 -17.97 -5.54 2.03
C THR A 619 -18.58 -6.37 0.90
N GLY A 620 -18.35 -5.94 -0.34
CA GLY A 620 -18.94 -6.58 -1.52
C GLY A 620 -19.32 -5.57 -2.60
N PRO A 621 -19.98 -6.02 -3.68
CA PRO A 621 -20.32 -5.17 -4.82
C PRO A 621 -21.36 -4.11 -4.45
N ILE A 622 -21.20 -2.91 -5.01
CA ILE A 622 -22.11 -1.77 -4.83
C ILE A 622 -22.59 -1.24 -6.18
N PRO A 623 -23.77 -0.61 -6.25
CA PRO A 623 -24.22 0.08 -7.45
C PRO A 623 -23.24 1.19 -7.83
N ASN A 624 -22.97 1.33 -9.13
CA ASN A 624 -22.24 2.49 -9.63
C ASN A 624 -23.15 3.73 -9.54
N PRO A 625 -22.75 4.80 -8.81
CA PRO A 625 -23.54 6.02 -8.74
C PRO A 625 -23.62 6.77 -10.07
N ASP A 626 -22.68 6.53 -10.99
CA ASP A 626 -22.71 7.05 -12.35
C ASP A 626 -23.44 6.07 -13.28
N THR A 627 -24.61 6.48 -13.76
CA THR A 627 -25.45 5.65 -14.64
C THR A 627 -24.93 5.54 -16.06
N ASP A 628 -23.99 6.41 -16.46
CA ASP A 628 -23.37 6.39 -17.80
C ASP A 628 -22.06 5.57 -17.81
N SER A 629 -21.61 5.09 -16.65
CA SER A 629 -20.44 4.25 -16.46
C SER A 629 -20.80 2.77 -16.41
N ASP A 630 -20.06 1.94 -17.13
CA ASP A 630 -20.15 0.48 -17.11
C ASP A 630 -19.19 -0.18 -16.11
N LEU A 631 -18.48 0.62 -15.31
CA LEU A 631 -17.58 0.13 -14.29
C LEU A 631 -18.34 -0.58 -13.17
N LYS A 632 -17.82 -1.73 -12.74
CA LYS A 632 -18.29 -2.45 -11.55
C LYS A 632 -17.54 -1.94 -10.34
N LEU A 633 -18.28 -1.58 -9.30
CA LEU A 633 -17.71 -1.09 -8.04
C LEU A 633 -18.01 -2.06 -6.91
N TYR A 634 -17.11 -2.06 -5.93
CA TYR A 634 -17.26 -2.74 -4.66
C TYR A 634 -16.64 -1.89 -3.56
N GLU A 635 -16.97 -2.20 -2.32
CA GLU A 635 -16.39 -1.55 -1.14
C GLU A 635 -15.95 -2.58 -0.11
N GLU A 636 -15.09 -2.15 0.81
CA GLU A 636 -14.44 -2.98 1.84
C GLU A 636 -14.49 -2.25 3.20
N GLN A 637 -15.70 -1.90 3.67
CA GLN A 637 -15.87 -1.07 4.87
C GLN A 637 -15.66 -1.84 6.18
N ILE A 638 -15.78 -3.17 6.15
CA ILE A 638 -15.50 -4.00 7.31
C ILE A 638 -13.97 -4.04 7.54
N PRO A 639 -13.46 -3.79 8.75
CA PRO A 639 -12.03 -3.82 9.03
C PRO A 639 -11.35 -5.09 8.54
N ASN A 640 -10.23 -4.95 7.82
CA ASN A 640 -9.43 -6.05 7.24
C ASN A 640 -10.17 -6.99 6.28
N SER A 641 -11.35 -6.58 5.79
CA SER A 641 -12.07 -7.36 4.80
C SER A 641 -11.56 -7.13 3.39
N TYR A 642 -11.88 -8.06 2.49
CA TYR A 642 -11.59 -7.98 1.06
C TYR A 642 -12.72 -8.58 0.24
N TYR A 643 -12.77 -8.21 -1.04
CA TYR A 643 -13.61 -8.83 -2.05
C TYR A 643 -12.81 -9.08 -3.33
N TRP A 644 -12.74 -10.34 -3.78
CA TRP A 644 -12.07 -10.72 -5.03
C TRP A 644 -12.99 -11.49 -5.95
N GLN A 645 -12.76 -11.33 -7.25
CA GLN A 645 -13.39 -12.14 -8.27
C GLN A 645 -12.34 -12.83 -9.15
N ILE A 646 -12.40 -14.16 -9.24
CA ILE A 646 -11.43 -14.96 -10.01
C ILE A 646 -12.22 -16.02 -10.79
N GLY A 647 -12.03 -16.07 -12.11
CA GLY A 647 -12.87 -16.92 -12.97
C GLY A 647 -14.36 -16.59 -12.74
N GLU A 648 -15.15 -17.58 -12.35
CA GLU A 648 -16.55 -17.38 -11.90
C GLU A 648 -16.75 -17.35 -10.38
N GLY A 649 -15.68 -17.58 -9.61
CA GLY A 649 -15.69 -17.54 -8.15
C GLY A 649 -15.64 -16.10 -7.61
N GLN A 650 -16.26 -15.92 -6.46
CA GLN A 650 -16.16 -14.73 -5.62
C GLN A 650 -15.67 -15.13 -4.24
N TYR A 651 -14.70 -14.37 -3.72
CA TYR A 651 -14.00 -14.66 -2.48
C TYR A 651 -14.06 -13.44 -1.58
N VAL A 652 -14.42 -13.66 -0.32
CA VAL A 652 -14.48 -12.61 0.70
C VAL A 652 -13.83 -13.08 1.99
N GLY A 653 -13.31 -12.14 2.76
CA GLY A 653 -12.85 -12.43 4.12
C GLY A 653 -13.08 -11.28 5.08
N SER A 654 -13.02 -11.58 6.37
CA SER A 654 -13.12 -10.60 7.46
C SER A 654 -12.40 -11.14 8.71
N THR A 655 -11.97 -10.21 9.58
CA THR A 655 -11.49 -10.52 10.94
C THR A 655 -12.56 -10.31 12.03
N GLY A 656 -13.82 -10.03 11.65
CA GLY A 656 -14.90 -9.79 12.59
C GLY A 656 -15.37 -11.03 13.35
N THR A 657 -15.97 -10.79 14.52
CA THR A 657 -16.44 -11.84 15.43
C THR A 657 -17.91 -12.22 15.23
N SER A 658 -18.68 -11.36 14.57
CA SER A 658 -20.07 -11.61 14.14
C SER A 658 -20.24 -11.02 12.74
N THR A 659 -20.26 -11.90 11.73
CA THR A 659 -20.33 -11.50 10.32
C THR A 659 -21.52 -12.18 9.67
N THR A 660 -22.36 -11.41 8.98
CA THR A 660 -23.44 -11.94 8.16
C THR A 660 -23.01 -12.01 6.70
N ILE A 661 -23.05 -13.21 6.14
CA ILE A 661 -22.87 -13.44 4.70
C ILE A 661 -24.25 -13.43 4.06
N GLU A 662 -24.44 -12.53 3.10
CA GLU A 662 -25.65 -12.42 2.29
C GLU A 662 -25.32 -12.74 0.83
N LEU A 663 -26.06 -13.68 0.25
CA LEU A 663 -25.98 -14.00 -1.17
C LEU A 663 -27.23 -13.46 -1.87
N LYS A 664 -27.04 -12.70 -2.95
CA LYS A 664 -28.15 -12.24 -3.80
C LYS A 664 -28.14 -13.00 -5.10
N GLY A 665 -29.24 -13.66 -5.43
CA GLY A 665 -29.39 -14.35 -6.70
C GLY A 665 -29.40 -13.39 -7.88
N LEU A 666 -28.71 -13.76 -8.95
CA LEU A 666 -28.63 -12.98 -10.19
C LEU A 666 -29.47 -13.60 -11.30
N ASN A 667 -29.48 -14.93 -11.38
CA ASN A 667 -30.17 -15.70 -12.40
C ASN A 667 -30.60 -17.05 -11.81
N LEU A 668 -31.36 -17.80 -12.59
CA LEU A 668 -31.62 -19.19 -12.25
C LEU A 668 -30.34 -20.02 -12.27
N GLY A 669 -30.15 -20.84 -11.24
CA GLY A 669 -29.12 -21.88 -11.21
C GLY A 669 -29.02 -22.52 -9.83
N THR A 670 -27.83 -23.01 -9.51
CA THR A 670 -27.45 -23.42 -8.16
C THR A 670 -26.21 -22.66 -7.74
N PHE A 671 -26.02 -22.46 -6.43
CA PHE A 671 -24.75 -22.00 -5.88
C PHE A 671 -24.25 -22.99 -4.83
N THR A 672 -22.93 -23.02 -4.66
CA THR A 672 -22.28 -23.69 -3.54
C THR A 672 -21.52 -22.64 -2.73
N LEU A 673 -21.83 -22.55 -1.42
CA LEU A 673 -21.18 -21.64 -0.49
C LEU A 673 -20.28 -22.44 0.44
N ALA A 674 -18.97 -22.15 0.42
CA ALA A 674 -18.02 -22.66 1.41
C ALA A 674 -17.55 -21.53 2.31
N ILE A 675 -17.46 -21.82 3.61
CA ILE A 675 -17.07 -20.87 4.66
C ILE A 675 -16.01 -21.55 5.50
N HIS A 676 -14.86 -20.90 5.63
CA HIS A 676 -13.70 -21.38 6.36
C HIS A 676 -13.40 -20.47 7.53
N GLU A 677 -13.19 -21.07 8.70
CA GLU A 677 -12.57 -20.39 9.84
C GLU A 677 -11.09 -20.71 9.84
N VAL A 678 -10.25 -19.68 9.69
CA VAL A 678 -8.80 -19.82 9.50
C VAL A 678 -8.06 -19.27 10.70
N VAL A 679 -7.04 -20.01 11.17
CA VAL A 679 -6.10 -19.60 12.20
C VAL A 679 -4.69 -19.92 11.71
N ALA A 680 -3.76 -18.95 11.76
CA ALA A 680 -2.38 -19.14 11.32
C ALA A 680 -2.25 -19.78 9.92
N ASP A 681 -3.05 -19.29 8.97
CA ASP A 681 -3.17 -19.81 7.58
C ASP A 681 -3.75 -21.23 7.41
N GLU A 682 -4.14 -21.90 8.49
CA GLU A 682 -4.78 -23.22 8.43
C GLU A 682 -6.30 -23.10 8.66
N ALA A 683 -7.07 -23.76 7.78
CA ALA A 683 -8.51 -23.88 7.97
C ALA A 683 -8.79 -24.84 9.14
N THR A 684 -9.41 -24.31 10.20
CA THR A 684 -9.74 -25.04 11.43
C THR A 684 -11.16 -25.60 11.42
N ASN A 685 -12.06 -24.94 10.69
CA ASN A 685 -13.45 -25.36 10.50
C ASN A 685 -13.91 -25.02 9.08
N THR A 686 -14.80 -25.83 8.50
CA THR A 686 -15.36 -25.60 7.18
C THR A 686 -16.85 -25.92 7.19
N VAL A 687 -17.66 -24.96 6.79
CA VAL A 687 -19.11 -25.08 6.58
C VAL A 687 -19.38 -25.03 5.09
N LEU A 688 -20.18 -25.97 4.60
CA LEU A 688 -20.45 -26.13 3.18
C LEU A 688 -21.95 -26.27 2.92
N TYR A 689 -22.46 -25.49 1.97
CA TYR A 689 -23.81 -25.58 1.44
C TYR A 689 -23.73 -25.83 -0.06
N GLU A 690 -23.97 -27.06 -0.50
CA GLU A 690 -23.77 -27.49 -1.89
C GLU A 690 -25.06 -27.44 -2.70
N ASP A 691 -24.94 -27.01 -3.97
CA ASP A 691 -25.98 -27.10 -5.00
C ASP A 691 -27.34 -26.50 -4.60
N ILE A 692 -27.32 -25.37 -3.89
CA ILE A 692 -28.53 -24.70 -3.42
C ILE A 692 -29.21 -23.98 -4.61
N PRO A 693 -30.46 -24.35 -4.98
CA PRO A 693 -31.16 -23.68 -6.07
C PRO A 693 -31.45 -22.22 -5.76
N VAL A 694 -31.26 -21.36 -6.75
CA VAL A 694 -31.37 -19.90 -6.62
C VAL A 694 -32.02 -19.27 -7.84
N THR A 695 -32.69 -18.14 -7.64
CA THR A 695 -33.26 -17.29 -8.70
C THR A 695 -32.90 -15.82 -8.45
N ALA A 696 -33.18 -14.93 -9.41
CA ALA A 696 -32.92 -13.50 -9.26
C ALA A 696 -33.66 -12.81 -8.09
N SER A 697 -34.73 -13.40 -7.54
CA SER A 697 -35.43 -12.89 -6.35
C SER A 697 -34.88 -13.43 -5.03
N THR A 698 -34.01 -14.45 -5.08
CA THR A 698 -33.57 -15.17 -3.89
C THR A 698 -32.50 -14.40 -3.13
N ILE A 699 -32.68 -14.29 -1.81
CA ILE A 699 -31.70 -13.78 -0.86
C ILE A 699 -31.37 -14.89 0.14
N ALA A 700 -30.12 -15.34 0.16
CA ALA A 700 -29.62 -16.29 1.15
C ALA A 700 -28.84 -15.54 2.23
N LYS A 701 -29.01 -15.91 3.50
CA LYS A 701 -28.30 -15.30 4.63
C LYS A 701 -27.79 -16.35 5.59
N VAL A 702 -26.53 -16.25 5.99
CA VAL A 702 -25.96 -17.02 7.08
C VAL A 702 -25.17 -16.07 7.98
N THR A 703 -25.40 -16.17 9.29
CA THR A 703 -24.67 -15.40 10.29
C THR A 703 -23.67 -16.31 10.96
N ILE A 704 -22.41 -15.87 11.00
CA ILE A 704 -21.30 -16.57 11.64
C ILE A 704 -20.98 -15.83 12.93
N GLU A 705 -21.19 -16.52 14.05
CA GLU A 705 -20.95 -16.04 15.41
C GLU A 705 -20.30 -17.15 16.23
N GLU A 706 -19.47 -16.78 17.20
CA GLU A 706 -18.85 -17.74 18.12
C GLU A 706 -19.91 -18.62 18.81
N ASP A 707 -19.60 -19.90 18.96
CA ASP A 707 -20.44 -20.91 19.61
C ASP A 707 -21.85 -21.12 19.02
N THR A 708 -22.11 -20.60 17.82
CA THR A 708 -23.37 -20.83 17.10
C THR A 708 -23.17 -21.80 15.93
N THR A 709 -24.17 -22.65 15.68
CA THR A 709 -24.18 -23.48 14.47
C THR A 709 -24.69 -22.63 13.30
N PRO A 710 -23.90 -22.43 12.24
CA PRO A 710 -24.35 -21.67 11.08
C PRO A 710 -25.54 -22.36 10.41
N VAL A 711 -26.57 -21.59 10.12
CA VAL A 711 -27.77 -22.01 9.38
C VAL A 711 -28.00 -21.05 8.23
N LEU A 712 -28.15 -21.59 7.01
CA LEU A 712 -28.44 -20.81 5.82
C LEU A 712 -29.95 -20.58 5.70
N LYS A 713 -30.37 -19.33 5.82
CA LYS A 713 -31.76 -18.89 5.63
C LYS A 713 -31.97 -18.46 4.19
N LEU A 714 -33.05 -18.91 3.57
CA LEU A 714 -33.40 -18.60 2.19
C LEU A 714 -34.74 -17.88 2.14
N ASP A 715 -34.73 -16.63 1.68
CA ASP A 715 -35.89 -15.87 1.21
C ASP A 715 -35.90 -16.04 -0.32
N ILE A 716 -36.78 -16.89 -0.85
CA ILE A 716 -36.74 -17.24 -2.27
C ILE A 716 -37.56 -16.26 -3.11
N ASP A 717 -38.66 -15.73 -2.57
CA ASP A 717 -39.57 -14.82 -3.28
C ASP A 717 -39.28 -13.33 -3.06
N GLY A 718 -38.33 -13.01 -2.19
CA GLY A 718 -37.86 -11.65 -1.93
C GLY A 718 -38.82 -10.83 -1.08
N ASP A 719 -39.70 -11.47 -0.30
CA ASP A 719 -40.68 -10.78 0.55
C ASP A 719 -40.11 -10.28 1.88
N GLY A 720 -38.84 -10.59 2.17
CA GLY A 720 -38.12 -10.24 3.39
C GLY A 720 -38.25 -11.29 4.51
N THR A 721 -38.96 -12.39 4.28
CA THR A 721 -39.15 -13.50 5.22
C THR A 721 -38.47 -14.75 4.68
N ALA A 722 -37.74 -15.48 5.53
CA ALA A 722 -37.17 -16.76 5.14
C ALA A 722 -38.27 -17.81 4.91
N ASP A 723 -38.31 -18.38 3.71
CA ASP A 723 -39.18 -19.51 3.34
C ASP A 723 -38.67 -20.83 3.90
N THR A 724 -37.34 -20.99 3.93
CA THR A 724 -36.69 -22.21 4.40
C THR A 724 -35.31 -21.95 5.00
N GLU A 725 -34.84 -22.93 5.76
CA GLU A 725 -33.53 -22.92 6.41
C GLU A 725 -32.82 -24.25 6.12
N ILE A 726 -31.51 -24.19 5.91
CA ILE A 726 -30.65 -25.33 5.60
C ILE A 726 -29.58 -25.42 6.68
N ASP A 727 -29.53 -26.59 7.32
CA ASP A 727 -28.48 -26.95 8.27
C ASP A 727 -27.34 -27.65 7.50
N HIS A 728 -26.13 -27.12 7.62
CA HIS A 728 -24.96 -27.64 6.91
C HIS A 728 -24.61 -29.10 7.26
N THR A 729 -25.04 -29.59 8.43
CA THR A 729 -24.79 -30.98 8.86
C THR A 729 -25.75 -31.98 8.20
N THR A 730 -26.97 -31.56 7.88
CA THR A 730 -27.98 -32.40 7.21
C THR A 730 -28.04 -32.17 5.72
N GLY A 731 -27.52 -31.04 5.23
CA GLY A 731 -27.63 -30.62 3.84
C GLY A 731 -29.06 -30.26 3.44
N ILE A 732 -29.30 -30.17 2.13
CA ILE A 732 -30.60 -29.85 1.56
C ILE A 732 -31.54 -31.08 1.60
N SER A 733 -32.69 -30.96 2.26
CA SER A 733 -33.68 -32.04 2.32
C SER A 733 -34.73 -31.98 1.19
N ASP A 734 -35.40 -33.10 0.92
CA ASP A 734 -36.54 -33.16 -0.01
C ASP A 734 -37.62 -32.11 0.36
N GLU A 735 -37.83 -31.83 1.66
CA GLU A 735 -38.75 -30.78 2.11
C GLU A 735 -38.25 -29.37 1.77
N ASN A 736 -36.94 -29.11 1.93
CA ASN A 736 -36.33 -27.83 1.55
C ASN A 736 -36.51 -27.57 0.05
N LEU A 737 -36.23 -28.57 -0.80
CA LEU A 737 -36.38 -28.44 -2.26
C LEU A 737 -37.81 -28.07 -2.66
N ILE A 738 -38.84 -28.69 -2.03
CA ILE A 738 -40.23 -28.34 -2.33
C ILE A 738 -40.61 -26.95 -1.83
N LYS A 739 -40.07 -26.50 -0.68
CA LYS A 739 -40.25 -25.12 -0.19
C LYS A 739 -39.61 -24.11 -1.14
N ILE A 740 -38.39 -24.38 -1.62
CA ILE A 740 -37.71 -23.56 -2.64
C ILE A 740 -38.57 -23.45 -3.90
N LEU A 741 -39.07 -24.57 -4.43
CA LEU A 741 -39.92 -24.56 -5.62
C LEU A 741 -41.23 -23.78 -5.41
N LYS A 742 -41.80 -23.80 -4.20
CA LYS A 742 -42.96 -22.97 -3.86
C LYS A 742 -42.63 -21.49 -3.87
N GLY A 743 -41.53 -21.08 -3.24
CA GLY A 743 -41.05 -19.70 -3.23
C GLY A 743 -40.83 -19.19 -4.65
N ILE A 744 -40.16 -19.97 -5.51
CA ILE A 744 -39.96 -19.61 -6.93
C ILE A 744 -41.31 -19.34 -7.62
N ILE A 745 -42.31 -20.21 -7.41
CA ILE A 745 -43.65 -20.02 -7.99
C ILE A 745 -44.36 -18.78 -7.45
N LEU A 746 -44.10 -18.39 -6.20
CA LEU A 746 -44.62 -17.17 -5.60
C LEU A 746 -43.93 -15.92 -6.16
N ALA A 747 -42.66 -16.00 -6.53
CA ALA A 747 -41.90 -14.90 -7.14
C ALA A 747 -42.34 -14.57 -8.59
N LEU A 748 -42.86 -15.55 -9.33
CA LEU A 748 -43.21 -15.39 -10.75
C LEU A 748 -44.24 -14.28 -11.01
N ASP A 749 -44.14 -13.59 -12.14
CA ASP A 749 -45.19 -12.68 -12.63
C ASP A 749 -46.39 -13.47 -13.19
N LEU A 750 -47.17 -14.05 -12.29
CA LEU A 750 -48.34 -14.87 -12.59
C LEU A 750 -49.57 -14.39 -11.82
N PRO A 751 -50.78 -14.40 -12.43
CA PRO A 751 -52.01 -14.16 -11.69
C PRO A 751 -52.18 -15.11 -10.51
N GLU A 752 -52.62 -14.60 -9.36
CA GLU A 752 -52.82 -15.35 -8.11
C GLU A 752 -53.55 -16.70 -8.27
N LYS A 753 -54.59 -16.74 -9.11
CA LYS A 753 -55.35 -17.97 -9.38
C LYS A 753 -54.48 -19.06 -10.04
N LYS A 754 -53.48 -18.67 -10.82
CA LYS A 754 -52.53 -19.56 -11.50
C LYS A 754 -51.42 -20.01 -10.55
N LYS A 755 -50.85 -19.11 -9.73
CA LYS A 755 -49.93 -19.47 -8.64
C LYS A 755 -50.54 -20.52 -7.72
N LYS A 756 -51.75 -20.27 -7.20
CA LYS A 756 -52.52 -21.23 -6.37
C LYS A 756 -52.76 -22.58 -7.04
N ARG A 757 -52.91 -22.61 -8.38
CA ARG A 757 -53.08 -23.87 -9.11
C ARG A 757 -51.80 -24.71 -9.11
N LEU A 758 -50.64 -24.08 -9.24
CA LEU A 758 -49.33 -24.74 -9.19
C LEU A 758 -49.00 -25.18 -7.76
N ILE A 759 -49.18 -24.30 -6.77
CA ILE A 759 -48.96 -24.60 -5.34
C ILE A 759 -49.80 -25.81 -4.90
N LYS A 760 -51.07 -25.91 -5.33
CA LYS A 760 -51.92 -27.07 -5.03
C LYS A 760 -51.41 -28.41 -5.59
N ILE A 761 -50.55 -28.36 -6.61
CA ILE A 761 -49.85 -29.57 -7.10
C ILE A 761 -48.70 -29.90 -6.14
N LEU A 762 -47.92 -28.91 -5.70
CA LEU A 762 -46.83 -29.08 -4.74
C LEU A 762 -47.31 -29.54 -3.36
N GLU A 763 -48.45 -29.06 -2.87
CA GLU A 763 -49.07 -29.58 -1.62
C GLU A 763 -49.36 -31.09 -1.69
N ARG A 764 -49.57 -31.64 -2.89
CA ARG A 764 -49.71 -33.10 -3.05
C ARG A 764 -48.37 -33.81 -3.00
N VAL A 765 -47.32 -33.19 -3.52
CA VAL A 765 -45.94 -33.69 -3.48
C VAL A 765 -45.50 -33.79 -2.02
N GLU A 766 -45.66 -32.71 -1.24
CA GLU A 766 -45.36 -32.70 0.20
C GLU A 766 -46.09 -33.80 0.96
N LYS A 767 -47.40 -33.94 0.72
CA LYS A 767 -48.20 -35.00 1.35
C LYS A 767 -47.72 -36.41 0.99
N ILE A 768 -47.12 -36.60 -0.19
CA ILE A 768 -46.53 -37.89 -0.56
C ILE A 768 -45.23 -38.09 0.23
N LEU A 769 -44.35 -37.08 0.30
CA LEU A 769 -43.09 -37.11 1.05
C LEU A 769 -43.33 -37.38 2.56
N GLU A 770 -44.30 -36.72 3.18
CA GLU A 770 -44.70 -36.99 4.57
C GLU A 770 -45.10 -38.46 4.82
N THR A 771 -45.60 -39.15 3.79
CA THR A 771 -45.98 -40.56 3.91
C THR A 771 -44.81 -41.53 3.77
N GLU A 772 -43.64 -41.08 3.35
CA GLU A 772 -42.42 -41.91 3.24
C GLU A 772 -41.90 -42.36 4.59
N ASN A 773 -42.04 -41.53 5.63
CA ASN A 773 -41.77 -41.93 7.02
C ASN A 773 -42.60 -43.14 7.48
N LYS A 774 -43.72 -43.44 6.81
CA LYS A 774 -44.54 -44.65 7.07
C LYS A 774 -44.03 -45.89 6.34
N CYS A 775 -43.14 -45.73 5.36
CA CYS A 775 -42.50 -46.82 4.65
C CYS A 775 -41.42 -47.51 5.50
N ASP A 776 -40.69 -46.76 6.34
CA ASP A 776 -39.71 -47.30 7.29
C ASP A 776 -40.32 -48.24 8.33
N ASN A 777 -41.56 -47.96 8.74
CA ASN A 777 -42.30 -48.77 9.72
C ASN A 777 -42.75 -50.15 9.20
N LYS A 778 -42.43 -50.53 7.96
CA LYS A 778 -42.82 -51.82 7.37
C LYS A 778 -41.84 -52.93 7.71
N LYS A 779 -42.30 -53.91 8.50
CA LYS A 779 -41.54 -55.09 8.99
C LYS A 779 -40.82 -55.97 7.95
N LYS A 780 -41.06 -55.81 6.64
CA LYS A 780 -40.45 -56.65 5.59
C LYS A 780 -39.82 -55.77 4.52
N ASP A 781 -38.56 -56.00 4.18
CA ASP A 781 -37.82 -55.24 3.14
C ASP A 781 -38.55 -55.18 1.80
N LYS A 782 -39.16 -56.28 1.37
CA LYS A 782 -39.97 -56.32 0.13
C LYS A 782 -41.16 -55.34 0.17
N ASN A 783 -41.76 -55.17 1.34
CA ASN A 783 -42.89 -54.25 1.52
C ASN A 783 -42.43 -52.80 1.69
N LYS A 784 -41.23 -52.58 2.25
CA LYS A 784 -40.55 -51.29 2.31
C LYS A 784 -40.19 -50.80 0.91
N LYS A 785 -39.49 -51.61 0.10
CA LYS A 785 -39.17 -51.30 -1.31
C LYS A 785 -40.42 -51.02 -2.16
N LYS A 786 -41.48 -51.82 -2.00
CA LYS A 786 -42.76 -51.59 -2.70
C LYS A 786 -43.47 -50.31 -2.25
N CYS A 787 -43.18 -49.82 -1.04
CA CYS A 787 -43.74 -48.56 -0.53
C CYS A 787 -43.10 -47.37 -1.22
N TYR A 788 -41.77 -47.27 -1.19
CA TYR A 788 -41.01 -46.21 -1.86
C TYR A 788 -41.32 -46.17 -3.36
N ALA A 789 -41.21 -47.31 -4.06
CA ALA A 789 -41.51 -47.37 -5.49
C ALA A 789 -42.96 -46.98 -5.88
N ASN A 790 -43.92 -47.03 -4.94
CA ASN A 790 -45.28 -46.52 -5.16
C ASN A 790 -45.40 -45.02 -4.88
N ASN A 791 -44.59 -44.47 -3.99
CA ASN A 791 -44.50 -43.04 -3.73
C ASN A 791 -43.73 -42.35 -4.85
N ASP A 792 -42.60 -42.89 -5.31
CA ASP A 792 -41.84 -42.38 -6.48
C ASP A 792 -42.75 -42.22 -7.71
N LYS A 793 -43.55 -43.25 -8.03
CA LYS A 793 -44.55 -43.17 -9.12
C LYS A 793 -45.60 -42.07 -8.96
N LYS A 794 -45.97 -41.73 -7.72
CA LYS A 794 -46.93 -40.65 -7.46
C LYS A 794 -46.26 -39.29 -7.51
N LEU A 795 -45.01 -39.18 -7.05
CA LEU A 795 -44.18 -37.99 -7.16
C LEU A 795 -43.94 -37.66 -8.62
N ASP A 796 -43.44 -38.62 -9.40
CA ASP A 796 -43.22 -38.51 -10.85
C ASP A 796 -44.47 -37.99 -11.58
N LYS A 797 -45.62 -38.63 -11.35
CA LYS A 797 -46.91 -38.17 -11.93
C LYS A 797 -47.34 -36.77 -11.48
N SER A 798 -46.95 -36.35 -10.28
CA SER A 798 -47.27 -35.00 -9.77
C SER A 798 -46.38 -33.95 -10.42
N PHE A 799 -45.10 -34.24 -10.61
CA PHE A 799 -44.17 -33.40 -11.37
C PHE A 799 -44.54 -33.34 -12.85
N GLU A 800 -44.89 -34.45 -13.50
CA GLU A 800 -45.41 -34.45 -14.89
C GLU A 800 -46.63 -33.53 -15.02
N ARG A 801 -47.54 -33.57 -14.04
CA ARG A 801 -48.71 -32.69 -14.01
C ARG A 801 -48.32 -31.22 -13.86
N LEU A 802 -47.29 -30.92 -13.07
CA LEU A 802 -46.77 -29.57 -12.89
C LEU A 802 -46.22 -29.04 -14.22
N VAL A 803 -45.35 -29.80 -14.87
CA VAL A 803 -44.77 -29.53 -16.20
C VAL A 803 -45.87 -29.23 -17.23
N VAL A 804 -46.89 -30.10 -17.34
CA VAL A 804 -48.00 -29.91 -18.29
C VAL A 804 -48.80 -28.62 -18.04
N VAL A 805 -48.89 -28.16 -16.78
CA VAL A 805 -49.58 -26.90 -16.47
C VAL A 805 -48.74 -25.69 -16.87
N ILE A 806 -47.42 -25.75 -16.65
CA ILE A 806 -46.47 -24.69 -17.00
C ILE A 806 -46.37 -24.53 -18.51
N GLU A 807 -46.21 -25.64 -19.25
CA GLU A 807 -46.23 -25.65 -20.71
C GLU A 807 -47.52 -25.04 -21.28
N ARG A 808 -48.65 -25.26 -20.61
CA ARG A 808 -49.92 -24.62 -20.98
C ARG A 808 -49.93 -23.13 -20.68
N PHE A 809 -49.24 -22.66 -19.66
CA PHE A 809 -49.12 -21.22 -19.37
C PHE A 809 -48.19 -20.55 -20.38
N LYS A 810 -47.07 -21.18 -20.74
CA LYS A 810 -46.17 -20.80 -21.83
C LYS A 810 -46.92 -20.67 -23.16
N ALA A 811 -47.58 -21.74 -23.61
CA ALA A 811 -48.33 -21.75 -24.87
C ALA A 811 -49.49 -20.73 -24.94
N LYS A 812 -49.94 -20.20 -23.79
CA LYS A 812 -50.99 -19.17 -23.69
C LYS A 812 -50.42 -17.76 -23.45
N GLY A 813 -49.11 -17.59 -23.44
CA GLY A 813 -48.44 -16.33 -23.17
C GLY A 813 -48.79 -15.72 -21.81
N THR A 814 -49.12 -16.54 -20.81
CA THR A 814 -49.36 -16.01 -19.45
C THR A 814 -48.17 -16.18 -18.50
N LEU A 815 -47.22 -17.02 -18.89
CA LEU A 815 -45.89 -17.04 -18.31
C LEU A 815 -44.97 -16.71 -19.48
N SER A 816 -43.95 -15.88 -19.27
CA SER A 816 -43.00 -15.57 -20.34
C SER A 816 -42.31 -16.87 -20.79
N GLU A 817 -41.80 -16.89 -22.01
CA GLU A 817 -41.08 -18.07 -22.50
C GLU A 817 -39.82 -18.35 -21.66
N SER A 818 -39.10 -17.30 -21.24
CA SER A 818 -37.93 -17.41 -20.35
C SER A 818 -38.32 -18.04 -19.01
N ASP A 819 -39.24 -17.41 -18.27
CA ASP A 819 -39.65 -17.88 -16.94
C ASP A 819 -40.23 -19.30 -16.97
N ALA A 820 -40.92 -19.65 -18.06
CA ALA A 820 -41.48 -20.98 -18.21
C ALA A 820 -40.39 -22.03 -18.41
N ASN A 821 -39.40 -21.76 -19.26
CA ASN A 821 -38.31 -22.71 -19.48
C ASN A 821 -37.44 -22.85 -18.23
N GLU A 822 -37.12 -21.73 -17.59
CA GLU A 822 -36.39 -21.66 -16.32
C GLU A 822 -37.09 -22.48 -15.23
N LEU A 823 -38.40 -22.24 -15.01
CA LEU A 823 -39.16 -23.00 -14.00
C LEU A 823 -39.20 -24.51 -14.31
N LEU A 824 -39.30 -24.89 -15.60
CA LEU A 824 -39.26 -26.28 -16.01
C LEU A 824 -37.91 -26.94 -15.70
N GLU A 825 -36.82 -26.20 -15.86
CA GLU A 825 -35.49 -26.68 -15.52
C GLU A 825 -35.33 -26.94 -14.02
N VAL A 826 -35.77 -26.01 -13.17
CA VAL A 826 -35.78 -26.20 -11.71
C VAL A 826 -36.58 -27.42 -11.31
N ILE A 827 -37.78 -27.56 -11.91
CA ILE A 827 -38.66 -28.68 -11.62
C ILE A 827 -38.00 -30.00 -11.98
N GLU A 828 -37.31 -30.07 -13.12
CA GLU A 828 -36.62 -31.29 -13.52
C GLU A 828 -35.45 -31.61 -12.58
N THR A 829 -34.66 -30.61 -12.18
CA THR A 829 -33.57 -30.79 -11.20
C THR A 829 -34.12 -31.30 -9.86
N ILE A 830 -35.14 -30.65 -9.30
CA ILE A 830 -35.76 -31.06 -8.04
C ILE A 830 -36.41 -32.44 -8.17
N LYS A 831 -37.03 -32.74 -9.30
CA LYS A 831 -37.63 -34.05 -9.56
C LYS A 831 -36.57 -35.16 -9.53
N GLN A 832 -35.40 -34.93 -10.11
CA GLN A 832 -34.31 -35.92 -10.15
C GLN A 832 -33.77 -36.25 -8.75
N GLU A 833 -33.75 -35.28 -7.85
CA GLU A 833 -33.35 -35.48 -6.44
C GLU A 833 -34.45 -36.15 -5.60
N VAL A 834 -35.70 -35.72 -5.79
CA VAL A 834 -36.84 -36.13 -4.94
C VAL A 834 -37.42 -37.49 -5.37
N VAL A 835 -37.30 -37.90 -6.63
CA VAL A 835 -37.85 -39.16 -7.15
C VAL A 835 -36.74 -40.20 -7.31
N LYS A 836 -36.77 -41.28 -6.51
CA LYS A 836 -35.65 -42.25 -6.36
C LYS A 836 -35.84 -43.57 -7.11
#